data_AF-A0A949S9D2-F1
#
_entry.id   AF-A0A949S9D2-F1
#
_cell.length_a   1.000
_cell.length_b   1.000
_cell.length_c   1.000
_cell.angle_alpha   90.00
_cell.angle_beta   90.00
_cell.angle_gamma   90.00
#
_symmetry.space_group_name_H-M   'P 1'
#
loop_
_entity.id
_entity.type
_entity.pdbx_description
1 polymer ?
#
loop_
_entity_poly.entity_id
_entity_poly.type
_entity_poly.pdbx_seq_one_letter_code
_entity_poly.pdbx_strand_id
1 'polypeptide(L)'
;MSVHQLISRSPNLLPNEFTVNLSMPGEHQVRAVLWDESVQPAQSIKTGSLKIHLEGINSLAGWKDKHLEEVLNEAEHLPFEKNEIALMLHQQVSVAEGNFRQISNLAGRMAFTNYPQRENLLNQVNQFRRKIRDLAVLKGHAVKSISKSLAVRVDPNPWNKPEAGEGEAGDSRPEVFIWTCQGETEHAALYVTNLRPIPADIQFRAPLGGPLALHEVVFVPQKVGEPVPDALPFLSQSHTLHCAPGETRQIWIEISARSLAPGNQTVTLELIPIGADGDRVKVPVHIETVPVNLVDTPEFPLCNWANPKTIQSMTDDPNAVQRALDQGMTVWTCNGPGRSCDSQGNLVGEADWSSLEAQLKLLDPQKAILLMSGPGISAPPEVEVHGAAWRKGLQNAMNELAAFLASKGWPLSRWAYYPYDEPGLFAGVEEFARIARIAKEVCPEIQIYANPAGGVSRDNFGDLVDEVDIWAPELALLRRQPELVDFFLETKDWVWSYEAPGDVKTLLPLGYYRAQSLTAFSMGLAGTGHWVFAYSSNNDLWTAFQNAGYGDMYHDGSALVPSRRWFAFLDGAEDARFFLLLRATAEEARRRNLDLPELTEVENLLGPRLKKLIWMQWRQDDIARNIVDYEIDLQELQSIRKEAARLTLVLREKIAEGVD
;
A
#
# COMPACT_ATOMS: atom_id res chain seq x y z
N MET A 1 -25.84 6.39 39.16
CA MET A 1 -24.92 6.57 38.03
C MET A 1 -25.62 6.06 36.78
N SER A 2 -26.31 6.94 36.06
CA SER A 2 -26.94 6.61 34.78
C SER A 2 -25.95 6.96 33.67
N VAL A 3 -25.49 5.95 32.95
CA VAL A 3 -24.69 6.13 31.73
C VAL A 3 -25.68 6.45 30.60
N HIS A 4 -25.86 7.73 30.29
CA HIS A 4 -26.45 8.11 29.00
C HIS A 4 -25.35 8.03 27.94
N GLN A 5 -25.17 6.84 27.35
CA GLN A 5 -24.48 6.67 26.08
C GLN A 5 -25.42 7.15 24.97
N LEU A 6 -24.95 8.09 24.16
CA LEU A 6 -25.70 8.61 23.02
C LEU A 6 -25.72 7.51 21.93
N ILE A 7 -26.89 6.91 21.69
CA ILE A 7 -27.13 6.06 20.53
C ILE A 7 -27.64 7.00 19.43
N SER A 8 -26.79 7.39 18.48
CA SER A 8 -27.28 8.12 17.29
C SER A 8 -27.64 7.10 16.21
N ARG A 9 -28.92 7.01 15.83
CA ARG A 9 -29.31 6.40 14.55
C ARG A 9 -28.83 7.34 13.45
N SER A 10 -27.69 7.02 12.84
CA SER A 10 -27.29 7.65 11.58
C SER A 10 -28.12 7.03 10.45
N PRO A 11 -28.69 7.81 9.52
CA PRO A 11 -29.56 7.28 8.46
C PRO A 11 -28.87 6.33 7.46
N ASN A 12 -27.54 6.17 7.56
CA ASN A 12 -26.72 5.39 6.63
C ASN A 12 -26.16 4.06 7.22
N LEU A 13 -26.58 3.66 8.43
CA LEU A 13 -26.18 2.37 9.01
C LEU A 13 -27.19 1.28 8.63
N LEU A 14 -26.72 0.06 8.34
CA LEU A 14 -27.59 -1.11 8.15
C LEU A 14 -28.50 -1.29 9.39
N PRO A 15 -29.70 -1.88 9.28
CA PRO A 15 -30.67 -1.99 10.37
C PRO A 15 -30.18 -2.75 11.63
N ASN A 16 -28.96 -3.31 11.61
CA ASN A 16 -28.35 -4.08 12.69
C ASN A 16 -27.02 -3.49 13.21
N GLU A 17 -26.62 -2.28 12.82
CA GLU A 17 -25.37 -1.65 13.28
C GLU A 17 -25.61 -0.55 14.33
N PHE A 18 -24.74 -0.50 15.35
CA PHE A 18 -24.79 0.51 16.41
C PHE A 18 -23.38 0.95 16.80
N THR A 19 -23.15 2.26 16.87
CA THR A 19 -21.89 2.86 17.30
C THR A 19 -21.91 3.14 18.79
N VAL A 20 -20.94 2.60 19.54
CA VAL A 20 -20.72 2.91 20.96
C VAL A 20 -19.47 3.77 21.09
N ASN A 21 -19.66 5.05 21.40
CA ASN A 21 -18.54 5.96 21.67
C ASN A 21 -18.05 5.77 23.12
N LEU A 22 -16.88 5.16 23.27
CA LEU A 22 -16.20 5.00 24.56
C LEU A 22 -15.12 6.08 24.70
N SER A 23 -15.25 6.95 25.70
CA SER A 23 -14.38 8.11 25.89
C SER A 23 -13.32 7.94 26.99
N MET A 24 -13.33 6.82 27.70
CA MET A 24 -12.53 6.63 28.93
C MET A 24 -11.66 5.36 28.83
N PRO A 25 -10.40 5.39 29.29
CA PRO A 25 -9.56 4.18 29.42
C PRO A 25 -10.15 3.14 30.37
N GLY A 26 -9.89 1.86 30.13
CA GLY A 26 -10.29 0.76 31.02
C GLY A 26 -10.88 -0.46 30.29
N GLU A 27 -11.26 -1.47 31.07
CA GLU A 27 -12.01 -2.62 30.57
C GLU A 27 -13.49 -2.26 30.53
N HIS A 28 -14.04 -2.19 29.32
CA HIS A 28 -15.46 -1.91 29.10
C HIS A 28 -16.15 -3.18 28.65
N GLN A 29 -17.25 -3.52 29.33
CA GLN A 29 -18.13 -4.60 28.89
C GLN A 29 -19.32 -3.98 28.16
N VAL A 30 -19.31 -4.08 26.85
CA VAL A 30 -20.45 -3.66 26.03
C VAL A 30 -21.40 -4.86 25.95
N ARG A 31 -22.60 -4.71 26.51
CA ARG A 31 -23.65 -5.72 26.44
C ARG A 31 -24.70 -5.28 25.42
N ALA A 32 -24.76 -6.00 24.30
CA ALA A 32 -25.83 -5.82 23.32
C ALA A 32 -26.98 -6.77 23.67
N VAL A 33 -28.19 -6.22 23.71
CA VAL A 33 -29.43 -6.99 23.96
C VAL A 33 -30.32 -6.80 22.74
N LEU A 34 -30.55 -7.88 22.00
CA LEU A 34 -31.53 -7.89 20.91
C LEU A 34 -32.93 -8.11 21.50
N TRP A 35 -33.86 -7.28 21.08
CA TRP A 35 -35.24 -7.30 21.51
C TRP A 35 -36.17 -7.38 20.30
N ASP A 36 -37.22 -8.19 20.42
CA ASP A 36 -38.32 -8.25 19.46
C ASP A 36 -39.49 -7.42 20.03
N GLU A 37 -39.86 -6.33 19.35
CA GLU A 37 -40.92 -5.42 19.80
C GLU A 37 -42.30 -6.10 19.93
N SER A 38 -42.47 -7.30 19.38
CA SER A 38 -43.68 -8.11 19.51
C SER A 38 -43.77 -8.95 20.80
N VAL A 39 -42.72 -8.99 21.63
CA VAL A 39 -42.63 -9.81 22.86
C VAL A 39 -42.49 -8.95 24.11
N GLN A 40 -43.20 -9.32 25.18
CA GLN A 40 -43.23 -8.61 26.47
C GLN A 40 -41.84 -8.46 27.11
N PRO A 41 -41.63 -7.41 27.95
CA PRO A 41 -40.32 -6.96 28.41
C PRO A 41 -39.33 -7.88 29.13
N ALA A 42 -39.71 -9.12 29.40
CA ALA A 42 -39.00 -9.98 30.33
C ALA A 42 -38.17 -11.10 29.68
N GLN A 43 -38.13 -11.22 28.34
CA GLN A 43 -37.41 -12.30 27.65
C GLN A 43 -36.48 -11.75 26.56
N SER A 44 -35.23 -11.48 26.94
CA SER A 44 -34.16 -11.21 25.97
C SER A 44 -33.88 -12.45 25.13
N ILE A 45 -33.90 -12.33 23.80
CA ILE A 45 -33.79 -13.48 22.88
C ILE A 45 -32.34 -13.93 22.71
N LYS A 46 -31.37 -13.00 22.71
CA LYS A 46 -29.92 -13.29 22.73
C LYS A 46 -29.16 -12.14 23.39
N THR A 47 -28.20 -12.47 24.25
CA THR A 47 -27.25 -11.51 24.82
C THR A 47 -25.83 -11.86 24.38
N GLY A 48 -25.14 -10.91 23.75
CA GLY A 48 -23.70 -10.98 23.51
C GLY A 48 -22.98 -9.96 24.38
N SER A 49 -21.77 -10.29 24.83
CA SER A 49 -20.89 -9.33 25.50
C SER A 49 -19.56 -9.25 24.79
N LEU A 50 -19.16 -8.05 24.39
CA LEU A 50 -17.81 -7.77 23.91
C LEU A 50 -17.05 -7.08 25.04
N LYS A 51 -15.91 -7.67 25.40
CA LYS A 51 -14.93 -7.01 26.28
C LYS A 51 -14.00 -6.21 25.40
N ILE A 52 -13.97 -4.90 25.62
CA ILE A 52 -13.09 -3.97 24.91
C ILE A 52 -12.14 -3.40 25.94
N HIS A 53 -10.83 -3.60 25.74
CA HIS A 53 -9.81 -2.94 26.54
C HIS A 53 -9.38 -1.68 25.81
N LEU A 54 -9.68 -0.51 26.38
CA LEU A 54 -9.17 0.75 25.87
C LEU A 54 -7.92 1.12 26.68
N GLU A 55 -6.76 0.99 26.03
CA GLU A 55 -5.52 1.51 26.59
C GLU A 55 -5.65 3.03 26.81
N GLY A 56 -5.29 3.47 28.01
CA GLY A 56 -5.06 4.89 28.27
C GLY A 56 -3.94 5.07 29.25
N ILE A 57 -3.78 6.28 29.77
CA ILE A 57 -2.57 6.70 30.49
C ILE A 57 -2.31 5.88 31.77
N ASN A 58 -3.33 5.22 32.35
CA ASN A 58 -3.13 4.27 33.45
C ASN A 58 -2.29 3.03 33.04
N SER A 59 -2.25 2.68 31.75
CA SER A 59 -1.31 1.68 31.20
C SER A 59 0.14 2.15 31.21
N LEU A 60 0.41 3.46 31.24
CA LEU A 60 1.77 4.01 31.26
C LEU A 60 2.50 3.68 32.57
N ALA A 61 1.76 3.63 33.68
CA ALA A 61 2.31 3.20 34.97
C ALA A 61 2.71 1.72 34.92
N GLY A 62 1.81 0.82 34.53
CA GLY A 62 2.14 -0.61 34.38
C GLY A 62 3.19 -0.89 33.29
N TRP A 63 3.25 -0.06 32.24
CA TRP A 63 4.29 -0.15 31.21
C TRP A 63 5.65 0.34 31.71
N LYS A 64 5.67 1.40 32.53
CA LYS A 64 6.90 1.83 33.22
C LYS A 64 7.43 0.70 34.11
N ASP A 65 6.56 0.11 34.93
CA ASP A 65 6.92 -0.95 35.87
C ASP A 65 7.50 -2.17 35.13
N LYS A 66 7.01 -2.44 33.91
CA LYS A 66 7.51 -3.57 33.09
C LYS A 66 8.77 -3.24 32.30
N HIS A 67 8.94 -2.06 31.71
CA HIS A 67 9.99 -1.83 30.69
C HIS A 67 11.03 -0.80 31.09
N LEU A 68 10.61 0.27 31.77
CA LEU A 68 11.55 1.29 32.24
C LEU A 68 12.29 0.82 33.50
N GLU A 69 11.61 0.15 34.44
CA GLU A 69 12.25 -0.38 35.64
C GLU A 69 13.29 -1.45 35.34
N GLU A 70 13.05 -2.32 34.34
CA GLU A 70 14.04 -3.29 33.87
C GLU A 70 15.32 -2.60 33.35
N VAL A 71 15.18 -1.51 32.60
CA VAL A 71 16.33 -0.74 32.10
C VAL A 71 17.03 0.02 33.24
N LEU A 72 16.26 0.58 34.19
CA LEU A 72 16.76 1.32 35.35
C LEU A 72 17.58 0.44 36.29
N ASN A 73 17.01 -0.66 36.75
CA ASN A 73 17.62 -1.54 37.76
C ASN A 73 18.96 -2.09 37.27
N GLU A 74 19.07 -2.46 36.00
CA GLU A 74 20.33 -2.95 35.44
C GLU A 74 21.33 -1.83 35.17
N ALA A 75 20.86 -0.65 34.71
CA ALA A 75 21.74 0.49 34.49
C ALA A 75 22.46 0.88 35.79
N GLU A 76 21.76 0.95 36.93
CA GLU A 76 22.35 1.30 38.24
C GLU A 76 23.55 0.43 38.65
N HIS A 77 23.65 -0.79 38.13
CA HIS A 77 24.71 -1.74 38.46
C HIS A 77 25.87 -1.76 37.46
N LEU A 78 25.81 -0.97 36.38
CA LEU A 78 26.88 -0.91 35.39
C LEU A 78 28.01 0.05 35.81
N PRO A 79 29.29 -0.34 35.67
CA PRO A 79 30.41 0.52 36.02
C PRO A 79 30.62 1.62 34.96
N PHE A 80 29.96 2.76 35.13
CA PHE A 80 29.99 3.88 34.18
C PHE A 80 31.33 4.63 34.09
N GLU A 81 32.22 4.47 35.07
CA GLU A 81 33.54 5.13 35.10
C GLU A 81 34.52 4.61 34.04
N LYS A 82 34.22 3.46 33.40
CA LYS A 82 35.11 2.78 32.44
C LYS A 82 34.43 2.39 31.12
N ASN A 83 33.17 2.77 30.93
CA ASN A 83 32.38 2.37 29.76
C ASN A 83 31.51 3.56 29.32
N GLU A 84 31.87 4.19 28.20
CA GLU A 84 31.17 5.37 27.67
C GLU A 84 29.71 5.07 27.30
N ILE A 85 29.41 3.84 26.86
CA ILE A 85 28.05 3.38 26.57
C ILE A 85 27.23 3.28 27.85
N ALA A 86 27.82 2.75 28.93
CA ALA A 86 27.19 2.70 30.24
C ALA A 86 26.93 4.12 30.79
N LEU A 87 27.92 5.02 30.70
CA LEU A 87 27.74 6.42 31.09
C LEU A 87 26.61 7.10 30.31
N MET A 88 26.57 6.90 28.98
CA MET A 88 25.48 7.39 28.14
C MET A 88 24.14 6.81 28.57
N LEU A 89 24.06 5.49 28.83
CA LEU A 89 22.84 4.85 29.30
C LEU A 89 22.33 5.50 30.59
N HIS A 90 23.19 5.71 31.60
CA HIS A 90 22.80 6.40 32.83
C HIS A 90 22.26 7.81 32.58
N GLN A 91 22.94 8.60 31.75
CA GLN A 91 22.51 9.97 31.44
C GLN A 91 21.15 9.98 30.75
N GLN A 92 20.94 9.10 29.77
CA GLN A 92 19.68 9.07 29.03
C GLN A 92 18.53 8.44 29.80
N VAL A 93 18.81 7.48 30.67
CA VAL A 93 17.84 6.94 31.62
C VAL A 93 17.35 8.04 32.56
N SER A 94 18.25 8.89 33.08
CA SER A 94 17.86 10.04 33.90
C SER A 94 16.98 11.05 33.13
N VAL A 95 17.30 11.33 31.87
CA VAL A 95 16.45 12.16 31.00
C VAL A 95 15.08 11.51 30.78
N ALA A 96 15.04 10.19 30.55
CA ALA A 96 13.80 9.45 30.38
C ALA A 96 12.92 9.50 31.64
N GLU A 97 13.50 9.40 32.84
CA GLU A 97 12.76 9.60 34.09
C GLU A 97 12.15 11.01 34.19
N GLY A 98 12.90 12.04 33.80
CA GLY A 98 12.42 13.42 33.75
C GLY A 98 11.24 13.57 32.80
N ASN A 99 11.36 13.02 31.59
CA ASN A 99 10.30 13.02 30.58
C ASN A 99 9.06 12.26 31.08
N PHE A 100 9.24 11.09 31.71
CA PHE A 100 8.14 10.34 32.31
C PHE A 100 7.40 11.18 33.35
N ARG A 101 8.11 11.84 34.28
CA ARG A 101 7.48 12.72 35.28
C ARG A 101 6.69 13.85 34.63
N GLN A 102 7.22 14.47 33.57
CA GLN A 102 6.52 15.53 32.84
C GLN A 102 5.24 15.00 32.17
N ILE A 103 5.33 13.88 31.46
CA ILE A 103 4.20 13.22 30.78
C ILE A 103 3.13 12.81 31.80
N SER A 104 3.52 12.18 32.91
CA SER A 104 2.60 11.80 33.99
C SER A 104 1.92 13.01 34.65
N ASN A 105 2.66 14.10 34.86
CA ASN A 105 2.10 15.35 35.40
C ASN A 105 1.11 16.01 34.43
N LEU A 106 1.43 16.03 33.14
CA LEU A 106 0.56 16.58 32.09
C LEU A 106 -0.72 15.75 31.98
N ALA A 107 -0.59 14.43 31.95
CA ALA A 107 -1.70 13.48 32.00
C ALA A 107 -2.63 13.69 33.20
N GLY A 108 -2.06 13.86 34.39
CA GLY A 108 -2.84 14.06 35.63
C GLY A 108 -3.59 15.39 35.69
N ARG A 109 -3.23 16.38 34.87
CA ARG A 109 -3.85 17.72 34.85
C ARG A 109 -4.84 17.91 33.69
N MET A 110 -4.86 17.01 32.73
CA MET A 110 -5.67 17.16 31.52
C MET A 110 -7.13 16.74 31.71
N ALA A 111 -8.05 17.61 31.31
CA ALA A 111 -9.43 17.21 31.08
C ALA A 111 -9.49 16.44 29.73
N PHE A 112 -9.86 15.15 29.79
CA PHE A 112 -9.89 14.23 28.64
C PHE A 112 -10.88 14.61 27.50
N THR A 113 -11.51 15.77 27.58
CA THR A 113 -12.50 16.27 26.61
C THR A 113 -11.90 17.12 25.48
N ASN A 114 -10.63 17.54 25.58
CA ASN A 114 -9.94 18.31 24.54
C ASN A 114 -9.13 17.39 23.61
N TYR A 115 -9.64 17.15 22.40
CA TYR A 115 -9.06 16.21 21.43
C TYR A 115 -7.62 16.56 20.99
N PRO A 116 -7.32 17.80 20.54
CA PRO A 116 -5.94 18.20 20.20
C PRO A 116 -4.91 18.01 21.32
N GLN A 117 -5.28 18.33 22.56
CA GLN A 117 -4.36 18.16 23.70
C GLN A 117 -4.11 16.68 24.01
N ARG A 118 -5.14 15.84 23.88
CA ARG A 118 -5.05 14.38 24.03
C ARG A 118 -4.10 13.77 23.00
N GLU A 119 -4.20 14.16 21.73
CA GLU A 119 -3.31 13.67 20.68
C GLU A 119 -1.85 14.05 20.92
N ASN A 120 -1.59 15.30 21.30
CA ASN A 120 -0.23 15.73 21.62
C ASN A 120 0.36 14.91 22.78
N LEU A 121 -0.42 14.66 23.83
CA LEU A 121 0.02 13.81 24.94
C LEU A 121 0.28 12.36 24.50
N LEU A 122 -0.57 11.78 23.65
CA LEU A 122 -0.35 10.45 23.09
C LEU A 122 0.94 10.41 22.26
N ASN A 123 1.19 11.41 21.41
CA ASN A 123 2.43 11.51 20.65
C ASN A 123 3.67 11.56 21.56
N GLN A 124 3.62 12.32 22.66
CA GLN A 124 4.72 12.36 23.65
C GLN A 124 4.92 11.01 24.35
N VAL A 125 3.83 10.32 24.73
CA VAL A 125 3.88 8.95 25.28
C VAL A 125 4.55 7.98 24.31
N ASN A 126 4.23 8.09 23.02
CA ASN A 126 4.74 7.19 22.00
C ASN A 126 6.22 7.44 21.68
N GLN A 127 6.62 8.71 21.62
CA GLN A 127 8.04 9.10 21.57
C GLN A 127 8.81 8.57 22.78
N PHE A 128 8.21 8.65 23.97
CA PHE A 128 8.78 8.08 25.18
C PHE A 128 8.91 6.55 25.12
N ARG A 129 7.87 5.83 24.67
CA ARG A 129 7.90 4.37 24.50
C ARG A 129 9.04 3.93 23.58
N ARG A 130 9.22 4.62 22.45
CA ARG A 130 10.36 4.40 21.55
C ARG A 130 11.68 4.65 22.25
N LYS A 131 11.80 5.75 22.98
CA LYS A 131 13.04 6.08 23.69
C LYS A 131 13.46 4.98 24.66
N ILE A 132 12.53 4.38 25.40
CA ILE A 132 12.88 3.27 26.32
C ILE A 132 13.33 2.02 25.56
N ARG A 133 12.71 1.73 24.42
CA ARG A 133 13.14 0.63 23.55
C ARG A 133 14.58 0.84 23.05
N ASP A 134 14.92 2.06 22.63
CA ASP A 134 16.30 2.42 22.28
C ASP A 134 17.27 2.23 23.45
N LEU A 135 16.83 2.61 24.67
CA LEU A 135 17.62 2.37 25.89
C LEU A 135 17.79 0.88 26.21
N ALA A 136 16.81 0.02 25.88
CA ALA A 136 16.93 -1.43 26.05
C ALA A 136 17.99 -2.02 25.11
N VAL A 137 18.07 -1.56 23.85
CA VAL A 137 19.16 -1.92 22.92
C VAL A 137 20.50 -1.45 23.49
N LEU A 138 20.57 -0.19 23.91
CA LEU A 138 21.78 0.41 24.47
C LEU A 138 22.27 -0.33 25.72
N LYS A 139 21.35 -0.74 26.59
CA LYS A 139 21.59 -1.58 27.76
C LYS A 139 22.29 -2.88 27.39
N GLY A 140 21.78 -3.60 26.38
CA GLY A 140 22.39 -4.83 25.93
C GLY A 140 23.84 -4.64 25.45
N HIS A 141 24.15 -3.52 24.78
CA HIS A 141 25.52 -3.20 24.37
C HIS A 141 26.42 -2.80 25.55
N ALA A 142 25.88 -2.03 26.50
CA ALA A 142 26.60 -1.61 27.71
C ALA A 142 27.01 -2.81 28.57
N VAL A 143 26.10 -3.77 28.78
CA VAL A 143 26.36 -5.02 29.50
C VAL A 143 27.48 -5.83 28.83
N LYS A 144 27.50 -5.89 27.50
CA LYS A 144 28.52 -6.63 26.75
C LYS A 144 29.86 -5.89 26.63
N SER A 145 29.99 -4.67 27.15
CA SER A 145 31.22 -3.85 27.09
C SER A 145 31.78 -3.69 25.66
N ILE A 146 30.91 -3.60 24.67
CA ILE A 146 31.28 -3.50 23.26
C ILE A 146 31.83 -2.08 22.98
N SER A 147 33.11 -1.96 22.61
CA SER A 147 33.74 -0.67 22.27
C SER A 147 33.55 -0.29 20.79
N LYS A 148 32.29 -0.20 20.32
CA LYS A 148 31.98 0.22 18.94
C LYS A 148 31.20 1.53 18.95
N SER A 149 31.42 2.37 17.95
CA SER A 149 30.61 3.59 17.75
C SER A 149 29.22 3.32 17.15
N LEU A 150 29.01 2.18 16.49
CA LEU A 150 27.74 1.81 15.86
C LEU A 150 27.36 0.36 16.14
N ALA A 151 26.06 0.12 16.30
CA ALA A 151 25.44 -1.20 16.17
C ALA A 151 24.57 -1.24 14.92
N VAL A 152 24.61 -2.36 14.19
CA VAL A 152 23.80 -2.58 12.99
C VAL A 152 23.16 -3.95 13.10
N ARG A 153 21.86 -4.05 12.86
CA ARG A 153 21.10 -5.31 12.84
C ARG A 153 20.17 -5.35 11.64
N VAL A 154 19.92 -6.55 11.12
CA VAL A 154 18.97 -6.78 10.02
C VAL A 154 17.55 -6.75 10.58
N ASP A 155 16.62 -6.12 9.86
CA ASP A 155 15.20 -6.27 10.14
C ASP A 155 14.69 -7.55 9.46
N PRO A 156 14.21 -8.55 10.23
CA PRO A 156 13.67 -9.80 9.66
C PRO A 156 12.35 -9.60 8.92
N ASN A 157 11.62 -8.50 9.17
CA ASN A 157 10.41 -8.16 8.44
C ASN A 157 10.27 -6.62 8.35
N PRO A 158 10.84 -6.00 7.30
CA PRO A 158 10.87 -4.54 7.18
C PRO A 158 9.48 -3.90 7.05
N TRP A 159 8.46 -4.70 6.71
CA TRP A 159 7.08 -4.25 6.50
C TRP A 159 6.31 -4.03 7.80
N ASN A 160 6.72 -4.71 8.87
CA ASN A 160 6.11 -4.51 10.18
C ASN A 160 6.44 -3.12 10.73
N LYS A 161 5.62 -2.68 11.69
CA LYS A 161 6.03 -1.54 12.53
C LYS A 161 7.33 -1.93 13.24
N PRO A 162 8.38 -1.10 13.15
CA PRO A 162 9.65 -1.31 13.80
C PRO A 162 9.50 -1.57 15.28
N GLU A 163 9.78 -2.79 15.68
CA GLU A 163 9.98 -3.14 17.07
C GLU A 163 11.41 -2.76 17.43
N ALA A 164 11.58 -1.52 17.89
CA ALA A 164 12.81 -1.12 18.56
C ALA A 164 12.99 -2.03 19.80
N GLY A 165 14.17 -2.60 20.00
CA GLY A 165 14.47 -3.40 21.20
C GLY A 165 14.36 -4.92 21.08
N GLU A 166 13.78 -5.47 20.00
CA GLU A 166 13.80 -6.92 19.77
C GLU A 166 15.03 -7.33 18.94
N GLY A 167 15.83 -8.25 19.49
CA GLY A 167 17.10 -8.71 18.94
C GLY A 167 18.23 -8.61 19.97
N GLU A 168 19.03 -9.66 20.11
CA GLU A 168 20.17 -9.65 21.03
C GLU A 168 21.14 -8.53 20.64
N ALA A 169 21.44 -7.62 21.58
CA ALA A 169 22.63 -6.79 21.47
C ALA A 169 23.81 -7.72 21.27
N GLY A 170 24.53 -7.65 20.16
CA GLY A 170 25.49 -8.70 19.84
C GLY A 170 26.48 -8.27 18.79
N ASP A 171 27.63 -8.92 18.81
CA ASP A 171 28.72 -8.78 17.85
C ASP A 171 28.38 -9.43 16.49
N SER A 172 27.11 -9.34 16.07
CA SER A 172 26.69 -9.92 14.81
C SER A 172 27.36 -9.16 13.68
N ARG A 173 27.95 -9.91 12.75
CA ARG A 173 28.30 -9.40 11.43
C ARG A 173 26.98 -9.40 10.67
N PRO A 174 26.26 -8.27 10.56
CA PRO A 174 24.97 -8.26 9.89
C PRO A 174 25.17 -8.66 8.42
N GLU A 175 24.36 -9.59 7.94
CA GLU A 175 24.35 -10.04 6.56
C GLU A 175 22.90 -9.99 6.06
N VAL A 176 22.69 -9.31 4.95
CA VAL A 176 21.39 -9.20 4.30
C VAL A 176 21.31 -10.23 3.20
N PHE A 177 20.25 -11.03 3.18
CA PHE A 177 19.98 -12.01 2.14
C PHE A 177 18.71 -11.63 1.40
N ILE A 178 18.84 -11.43 0.09
CA ILE A 178 17.73 -11.09 -0.80
C ILE A 178 17.67 -12.15 -1.88
N TRP A 179 16.48 -12.70 -2.06
CA TRP A 179 16.14 -13.61 -3.13
C TRP A 179 15.18 -12.89 -4.07
N THR A 180 15.42 -12.97 -5.38
CA THR A 180 14.63 -12.23 -6.37
C THR A 180 14.60 -12.93 -7.72
N CYS A 181 13.56 -12.67 -8.51
CA CYS A 181 13.48 -13.02 -9.92
C CYS A 181 14.12 -11.95 -10.80
N GLN A 182 14.50 -12.27 -12.03
CA GLN A 182 14.91 -11.24 -12.99
C GLN A 182 13.74 -10.32 -13.32
N GLY A 183 14.01 -9.02 -13.44
CA GLY A 183 12.95 -8.04 -13.77
C GLY A 183 12.12 -7.55 -12.58
N GLU A 184 12.38 -8.05 -11.38
CA GLU A 184 11.70 -7.71 -10.13
C GLU A 184 12.43 -6.60 -9.35
N THR A 185 11.76 -6.01 -8.37
CA THR A 185 12.39 -5.23 -7.29
C THR A 185 12.10 -5.89 -5.95
N GLU A 186 13.10 -5.96 -5.07
CA GLU A 186 12.97 -6.57 -3.74
C GLU A 186 13.56 -5.71 -2.62
N HIS A 187 13.10 -5.95 -1.40
CA HIS A 187 13.31 -5.02 -0.30
C HIS A 187 13.85 -5.68 0.97
N ALA A 188 14.71 -4.96 1.69
CA ALA A 188 15.19 -5.32 3.01
C ALA A 188 15.34 -4.06 3.88
N ALA A 189 15.61 -4.22 5.17
CA ALA A 189 15.99 -3.09 6.00
C ALA A 189 17.04 -3.43 7.05
N LEU A 190 17.73 -2.39 7.51
CA LEU A 190 18.71 -2.44 8.59
C LEU A 190 18.33 -1.42 9.64
N TYR A 191 18.49 -1.78 10.91
CA TYR A 191 18.55 -0.82 12.00
C TYR A 191 19.99 -0.41 12.26
N VAL A 192 20.18 0.88 12.52
CA VAL A 192 21.46 1.50 12.83
C VAL A 192 21.30 2.25 14.14
N THR A 193 22.07 1.88 15.15
CA THR A 193 22.06 2.52 16.48
C THR A 193 23.37 3.25 16.71
N ASN A 194 23.28 4.54 17.05
CA ASN A 194 24.44 5.33 17.44
C ASN A 194 24.83 5.00 18.89
N LEU A 195 25.96 4.33 19.08
CA LEU A 195 26.47 3.97 20.40
C LEU A 195 27.35 5.06 21.02
N ARG A 196 27.60 6.17 20.31
CA ARG A 196 28.40 7.29 20.80
C ARG A 196 27.58 8.22 21.71
N PRO A 197 28.22 8.84 22.72
CA PRO A 197 27.58 9.86 23.58
C PRO A 197 27.32 11.20 22.87
N ILE A 198 27.66 11.30 21.58
CA ILE A 198 27.47 12.49 20.75
C ILE A 198 26.68 12.15 19.47
N PRO A 199 25.95 13.11 18.87
CA PRO A 199 25.28 12.89 17.59
C PRO A 199 26.25 12.39 16.52
N ALA A 200 25.73 11.54 15.64
CA ALA A 200 26.47 10.84 14.62
C ALA A 200 25.87 11.11 13.24
N ASP A 201 26.70 11.58 12.31
CA ASP A 201 26.40 11.46 10.89
C ASP A 201 27.06 10.18 10.37
N ILE A 202 26.25 9.29 9.82
CA ILE A 202 26.68 7.97 9.35
C ILE A 202 26.63 7.99 7.84
N GLN A 203 27.78 7.88 7.19
CA GLN A 203 27.88 7.80 5.74
C GLN A 203 27.76 6.35 5.27
N PHE A 204 26.92 6.14 4.26
CA PHE A 204 26.73 4.87 3.57
C PHE A 204 27.57 4.85 2.29
N ARG A 205 28.38 3.82 2.10
CA ARG A 205 29.17 3.60 0.88
C ARG A 205 28.89 2.22 0.32
N ALA A 206 28.41 2.21 -0.90
CA ALA A 206 28.18 1.06 -1.77
C ALA A 206 28.23 1.57 -3.21
N PRO A 207 28.22 0.70 -4.23
CA PRO A 207 27.82 1.09 -5.59
C PRO A 207 26.33 1.49 -5.57
N LEU A 208 26.04 2.65 -4.98
CA LEU A 208 24.72 3.26 -4.90
C LEU A 208 24.41 3.81 -6.30
N GLY A 209 23.33 3.31 -6.90
CA GLY A 209 23.08 3.41 -8.34
C GLY A 209 23.41 2.11 -9.08
N GLY A 210 22.56 1.73 -10.04
CA GLY A 210 22.50 0.37 -10.57
C GLY A 210 21.38 -0.42 -9.89
N PRO A 211 21.60 -1.65 -9.40
CA PRO A 211 20.56 -2.45 -8.77
C PRO A 211 20.26 -2.05 -7.32
N LEU A 212 21.02 -1.18 -6.65
CA LEU A 212 20.85 -0.90 -5.20
C LEU A 212 20.55 0.58 -4.94
N ALA A 213 19.48 0.83 -4.18
CA ALA A 213 19.11 2.13 -3.62
C ALA A 213 18.87 2.04 -2.10
N LEU A 214 19.05 3.17 -1.41
CA LEU A 214 18.87 3.30 0.04
C LEU A 214 17.91 4.43 0.36
N HIS A 215 16.98 4.15 1.28
CA HIS A 215 16.00 5.12 1.76
C HIS A 215 16.11 5.27 3.27
N GLU A 216 15.90 6.49 3.72
CA GLU A 216 15.62 6.72 5.13
C GLU A 216 14.18 6.30 5.44
N VAL A 217 13.96 5.56 6.52
CA VAL A 217 12.61 5.31 7.02
C VAL A 217 12.19 6.49 7.90
N VAL A 218 11.27 7.31 7.39
CA VAL A 218 10.75 8.47 8.10
C VAL A 218 9.41 8.12 8.77
N PHE A 219 9.32 8.44 10.06
CA PHE A 219 8.07 8.35 10.80
C PHE A 219 7.22 9.57 10.56
N VAL A 220 6.01 9.34 10.06
CA VAL A 220 5.05 10.37 9.72
C VAL A 220 3.85 10.30 10.66
N PRO A 221 3.20 11.43 10.95
CA PRO A 221 1.96 11.42 11.72
C PRO A 221 0.87 10.66 10.97
N GLN A 222 -0.15 10.19 11.68
CA GLN A 222 -1.40 9.69 11.09
C GLN A 222 -2.59 10.28 11.84
N LYS A 223 -3.79 10.17 11.27
CA LYS A 223 -5.01 10.77 11.81
C LYS A 223 -5.34 10.31 13.24
N VAL A 224 -5.06 9.04 13.57
CA VAL A 224 -5.24 8.51 14.93
C VAL A 224 -4.08 7.56 15.24
N GLY A 225 -3.48 7.71 16.42
CA GLY A 225 -2.52 6.75 16.97
C GLY A 225 -1.06 7.15 16.80
N GLU A 226 -0.17 6.16 16.90
CA GLU A 226 1.28 6.34 16.81
C GLU A 226 1.71 6.80 15.41
N PRO A 227 2.70 7.72 15.27
CA PRO A 227 3.35 7.94 14.00
C PRO A 227 3.82 6.62 13.39
N VAL A 228 3.63 6.46 12.09
CA VAL A 228 3.98 5.24 11.36
C VAL A 228 5.24 5.45 10.52
N PRO A 229 6.11 4.44 10.38
CA PRO A 229 7.25 4.52 9.49
C PRO A 229 6.76 4.23 8.08
N ASP A 230 6.51 5.26 7.30
CA ASP A 230 5.84 5.09 6.01
C ASP A 230 6.60 5.77 4.88
N ALA A 231 6.99 7.03 5.04
CA ALA A 231 7.74 7.74 4.00
C ALA A 231 9.16 7.17 3.84
N LEU A 232 9.56 6.92 2.60
CA LEU A 232 10.85 6.34 2.21
C LEU A 232 11.60 7.27 1.24
N PRO A 233 12.00 8.49 1.66
CA PRO A 233 12.86 9.32 0.82
C PRO A 233 14.21 8.65 0.60
N PHE A 234 14.77 8.78 -0.61
CA PHE A 234 16.16 8.40 -0.85
C PHE A 234 17.07 9.10 0.17
N LEU A 235 18.17 8.44 0.55
CA LEU A 235 19.23 9.14 1.26
C LEU A 235 19.67 10.37 0.47
N SER A 236 20.08 11.42 1.18
CA SER A 236 20.60 12.64 0.56
C SER A 236 21.78 12.35 -0.39
N GLN A 237 22.16 13.33 -1.21
CA GLN A 237 23.32 13.18 -2.12
C GLN A 237 24.64 12.84 -1.42
N SER A 238 24.77 13.15 -0.12
CA SER A 238 25.93 12.75 0.70
C SER A 238 25.86 11.30 1.20
N HIS A 239 24.72 10.62 0.98
CA HIS A 239 24.36 9.32 1.49
C HIS A 239 24.61 9.21 3.00
N THR A 240 24.08 10.18 3.76
CA THR A 240 24.29 10.29 5.20
C THR A 240 22.98 10.18 5.98
N LEU A 241 23.01 9.50 7.12
CA LEU A 241 21.93 9.47 8.10
C LEU A 241 22.40 10.15 9.40
N HIS A 242 21.62 11.10 9.89
CA HIS A 242 21.83 11.69 11.20
C HIS A 242 21.20 10.82 12.29
N CYS A 243 21.94 10.57 13.38
CA CYS A 243 21.50 9.74 14.48
C CYS A 243 21.97 10.33 15.83
N ALA A 244 21.02 10.70 16.69
CA ALA A 244 21.29 11.22 18.02
C ALA A 244 21.95 10.16 18.92
N PRO A 245 22.59 10.54 20.04
CA PRO A 245 23.18 9.58 20.98
C PRO A 245 22.16 8.52 21.41
N GLY A 246 22.51 7.24 21.29
CA GLY A 246 21.65 6.11 21.66
C GLY A 246 20.39 5.94 20.82
N GLU A 247 20.16 6.74 19.78
CA GLU A 247 19.01 6.60 18.89
C GLU A 247 19.19 5.40 17.96
N THR A 248 18.09 4.70 17.66
CA THR A 248 18.02 3.73 16.57
C THR A 248 17.23 4.28 15.40
N ARG A 249 17.84 4.24 14.21
CA ARG A 249 17.20 4.60 12.94
C ARG A 249 17.15 3.39 12.01
N GLN A 250 16.25 3.43 11.03
CA GLN A 250 16.11 2.35 10.06
C GLN A 250 16.42 2.86 8.66
N ILE A 251 17.13 2.03 7.90
CA ILE A 251 17.45 2.23 6.50
C ILE A 251 16.77 1.14 5.70
N TRP A 252 15.99 1.55 4.71
CA TRP A 252 15.40 0.66 3.73
C TRP A 252 16.39 0.43 2.59
N ILE A 253 16.44 -0.80 2.11
CA ILE A 253 17.27 -1.24 0.99
C ILE A 253 16.31 -1.67 -0.11
N GLU A 254 16.41 -1.04 -1.28
CA GLU A 254 15.72 -1.43 -2.50
C GLU A 254 16.75 -2.08 -3.44
N ILE A 255 16.44 -3.28 -3.93
CA ILE A 255 17.22 -4.00 -4.94
C ILE A 255 16.40 -4.18 -6.22
N SER A 256 16.78 -3.50 -7.30
CA SER A 256 16.19 -3.73 -8.63
C SER A 256 16.97 -4.79 -9.41
N ALA A 257 16.33 -5.94 -9.62
CA ALA A 257 16.83 -7.06 -10.42
C ALA A 257 16.57 -6.92 -11.93
N ARG A 258 16.08 -5.76 -12.39
CA ARG A 258 15.82 -5.48 -13.81
C ARG A 258 17.06 -5.50 -14.70
N SER A 259 18.23 -5.15 -14.13
CA SER A 259 19.51 -5.16 -14.82
C SER A 259 20.43 -6.32 -14.40
N LEU A 260 19.95 -7.21 -13.53
CA LEU A 260 20.77 -8.27 -12.94
C LEU A 260 20.70 -9.56 -13.77
N ALA A 261 21.87 -10.14 -14.03
CA ALA A 261 21.97 -11.50 -14.58
C ALA A 261 21.62 -12.54 -13.50
N PRO A 262 21.15 -13.74 -13.87
CA PRO A 262 20.89 -14.80 -12.91
C PRO A 262 22.19 -15.23 -12.20
N GLY A 263 22.06 -15.63 -10.94
CA GLY A 263 23.15 -16.13 -10.12
C GLY A 263 23.27 -15.39 -8.79
N ASN A 264 24.35 -15.71 -8.08
CA ASN A 264 24.65 -15.12 -6.78
C ASN A 264 25.65 -13.98 -6.93
N GLN A 265 25.32 -12.85 -6.35
CA GLN A 265 26.20 -11.70 -6.25
C GLN A 265 26.24 -11.20 -4.80
N THR A 266 27.28 -10.46 -4.45
CA THR A 266 27.39 -9.86 -3.13
C THR A 266 27.91 -8.44 -3.28
N VAL A 267 27.14 -7.49 -2.74
CA VAL A 267 27.54 -6.09 -2.62
C VAL A 267 27.87 -5.84 -1.15
N THR A 268 28.92 -5.07 -0.87
CA THR A 268 29.23 -4.67 0.51
C THR A 268 28.75 -3.25 0.76
N LEU A 269 27.85 -3.09 1.73
CA LEU A 269 27.44 -1.79 2.25
C LEU A 269 28.34 -1.42 3.43
N GLU A 270 29.11 -0.34 3.31
CA GLU A 270 29.92 0.19 4.42
C GLU A 270 29.17 1.33 5.11
N LEU A 271 29.05 1.25 6.43
CA LEU A 271 28.54 2.32 7.29
C LEU A 271 29.72 2.93 8.04
N ILE A 272 29.89 4.23 7.86
CA ILE A 272 31.06 4.98 8.33
C ILE A 272 30.56 6.17 9.17
N PRO A 273 30.66 6.09 10.51
CA PRO A 273 30.42 7.24 11.37
C PRO A 273 31.49 8.31 11.10
N ILE A 274 31.05 9.46 10.61
CA ILE A 274 31.93 10.60 10.32
C ILE A 274 32.58 11.07 11.64
N GLY A 275 33.88 11.36 11.59
CA GLY A 275 34.66 11.84 12.73
C GLY A 275 35.00 10.78 13.78
N ALA A 276 34.67 9.50 13.56
CA ALA A 276 35.17 8.39 14.38
C ALA A 276 36.23 7.62 13.58
N ASP A 277 37.50 7.85 13.91
CA ASP A 277 38.61 7.16 13.24
C ASP A 277 38.59 5.67 13.59
N GLY A 278 38.44 4.81 12.58
CA GLY A 278 38.65 3.35 12.67
C GLY A 278 37.39 2.49 12.77
N ASP A 279 36.25 3.05 13.14
CA ASP A 279 34.99 2.29 13.21
C ASP A 279 34.30 2.28 11.85
N ARG A 280 34.19 1.11 11.23
CA ARG A 280 33.36 0.88 10.05
C ARG A 280 32.61 -0.41 10.21
N VAL A 281 31.32 -0.40 9.90
CA VAL A 281 30.54 -1.63 9.83
C VAL A 281 30.38 -1.99 8.36
N LYS A 282 30.78 -3.22 8.01
CA LYS A 282 30.57 -3.77 6.67
C LYS A 282 29.41 -4.76 6.73
N VAL A 283 28.41 -4.54 5.89
CA VAL A 283 27.23 -5.38 5.77
C VAL A 283 27.25 -6.01 4.38
N PRO A 284 27.56 -7.30 4.25
CA PRO A 284 27.34 -8.02 3.00
C PRO A 284 25.84 -8.06 2.67
N VAL A 285 25.50 -7.72 1.43
CA VAL A 285 24.18 -7.86 0.83
C VAL A 285 24.29 -8.95 -0.23
N HIS A 286 23.85 -10.14 0.11
CA HIS A 286 23.81 -11.31 -0.75
C HIS A 286 22.52 -11.29 -1.57
N ILE A 287 22.65 -11.29 -2.89
CA ILE A 287 21.52 -11.24 -3.81
C ILE A 287 21.58 -12.51 -4.65
N GLU A 288 20.54 -13.35 -4.53
CA GLU A 288 20.30 -14.51 -5.38
C GLU A 288 19.24 -14.14 -6.41
N THR A 289 19.63 -14.06 -7.69
CA THR A 289 18.72 -13.80 -8.80
C THR A 289 18.45 -15.07 -9.58
N VAL A 290 17.20 -15.54 -9.60
CA VAL A 290 16.82 -16.76 -10.35
C VAL A 290 16.46 -16.45 -11.81
N PRO A 291 16.67 -17.37 -12.77
CA PRO A 291 16.44 -17.14 -14.20
C PRO A 291 14.94 -17.21 -14.58
N VAL A 292 14.09 -16.53 -13.82
CA VAL A 292 12.68 -16.29 -14.15
C VAL A 292 12.56 -14.80 -14.40
N ASN A 293 12.20 -14.40 -15.62
CA ASN A 293 12.12 -12.99 -16.01
C ASN A 293 10.68 -12.50 -16.00
N LEU A 294 10.39 -11.46 -15.20
CA LEU A 294 9.07 -10.84 -15.19
C LEU A 294 8.69 -10.23 -16.53
N VAL A 295 9.63 -9.90 -17.42
CA VAL A 295 9.31 -9.44 -18.78
C VAL A 295 8.56 -10.51 -19.60
N ASP A 296 8.73 -11.80 -19.29
CA ASP A 296 8.02 -12.89 -19.96
C ASP A 296 6.60 -13.14 -19.43
N THR A 297 6.17 -12.36 -18.43
CA THR A 297 4.88 -12.57 -17.76
C THR A 297 3.74 -11.91 -18.54
N PRO A 298 2.51 -12.44 -18.44
CA PRO A 298 1.32 -11.73 -18.88
C PRO A 298 1.22 -10.33 -18.24
N GLU A 299 0.62 -9.38 -18.98
CA GLU A 299 0.32 -8.05 -18.45
C GLU A 299 -0.65 -8.18 -17.25
N PHE A 300 -0.36 -7.45 -16.17
CA PHE A 300 -1.23 -7.36 -15.00
C PHE A 300 -1.50 -5.87 -14.73
N PRO A 301 -2.58 -5.29 -15.27
CA PRO A 301 -2.81 -3.86 -15.17
C PRO A 301 -2.95 -3.35 -13.74
N LEU A 302 -2.31 -2.20 -13.46
CA LEU A 302 -2.31 -1.53 -12.18
C LEU A 302 -3.12 -0.24 -12.28
N CYS A 303 -4.35 -0.28 -11.81
CA CYS A 303 -5.32 0.81 -11.85
C CYS A 303 -5.23 1.70 -10.61
N ASN A 304 -4.14 2.44 -10.51
CA ASN A 304 -3.96 3.46 -9.48
C ASN A 304 -4.25 4.81 -10.11
N TRP A 305 -5.38 5.43 -9.75
CA TRP A 305 -5.82 6.67 -10.39
C TRP A 305 -4.69 7.70 -10.32
N ALA A 306 -4.25 8.15 -11.48
CA ALA A 306 -3.13 9.06 -11.62
C ALA A 306 -3.28 9.79 -12.95
N ASN A 307 -3.25 11.12 -12.90
CA ASN A 307 -3.17 11.93 -14.11
C ASN A 307 -1.71 12.38 -14.31
N PRO A 308 -1.06 12.07 -15.45
CA PRO A 308 0.37 12.32 -15.62
C PRO A 308 0.75 13.79 -15.48
N LYS A 309 -0.12 14.71 -15.94
CA LYS A 309 0.10 16.15 -15.80
C LYS A 309 -0.02 16.61 -14.34
N THR A 310 -1.00 16.07 -13.60
CA THR A 310 -1.15 16.33 -12.17
C THR A 310 0.08 15.83 -11.40
N ILE A 311 0.53 14.60 -11.65
CA ILE A 311 1.74 14.03 -11.04
C ILE A 311 2.95 14.90 -11.35
N GLN A 312 3.15 15.28 -12.61
CA GLN A 312 4.27 16.13 -13.00
C GLN A 312 4.22 17.52 -12.37
N SER A 313 3.04 18.04 -12.00
CA SER A 313 2.89 19.32 -11.32
C SER A 313 3.20 19.28 -9.82
N MET A 314 3.28 18.10 -9.22
CA MET A 314 3.57 17.90 -7.79
C MET A 314 5.07 17.88 -7.48
N THR A 315 5.94 17.88 -8.50
CA THR A 315 7.37 17.67 -8.35
C THR A 315 8.17 18.40 -9.41
N ASP A 316 9.33 18.93 -9.01
CA ASP A 316 10.34 19.50 -9.91
C ASP A 316 11.09 18.41 -10.71
N ASP A 317 10.86 17.13 -10.43
CA ASP A 317 11.52 16.04 -11.11
C ASP A 317 10.90 15.78 -12.50
N PRO A 318 11.64 16.02 -13.60
CA PRO A 318 11.11 15.86 -14.95
C PRO A 318 10.86 14.40 -15.35
N ASN A 319 11.33 13.43 -14.57
CA ASN A 319 11.22 12.01 -14.85
C ASN A 319 10.23 11.29 -13.91
N ALA A 320 9.44 12.01 -13.12
CA ALA A 320 8.54 11.42 -12.13
C ALA A 320 7.53 10.44 -12.75
N VAL A 321 6.89 10.82 -13.86
CA VAL A 321 5.95 9.95 -14.59
C VAL A 321 6.67 8.75 -15.21
N GLN A 322 7.86 8.98 -15.79
CA GLN A 322 8.66 7.90 -16.39
C GLN A 322 9.07 6.86 -15.34
N ARG A 323 9.46 7.30 -14.13
CA ARG A 323 9.77 6.37 -13.03
C ARG A 323 8.57 5.55 -12.60
N ALA A 324 7.38 6.14 -12.52
CA ALA A 324 6.17 5.40 -12.19
C ALA A 324 5.85 4.33 -13.26
N LEU A 325 6.04 4.64 -14.55
CA LEU A 325 5.94 3.66 -15.64
C LEU A 325 6.98 2.55 -15.50
N ASP A 326 8.23 2.89 -15.20
CA ASP A 326 9.32 1.92 -15.07
C ASP A 326 9.18 1.03 -13.82
N GLN A 327 8.51 1.53 -12.78
CA GLN A 327 8.08 0.77 -11.60
C GLN A 327 6.87 -0.15 -11.87
N GLY A 328 6.23 -0.02 -13.03
CA GLY A 328 5.16 -0.93 -13.47
C GLY A 328 3.75 -0.36 -13.39
N MET A 329 3.55 0.94 -13.16
CA MET A 329 2.21 1.53 -13.22
C MET A 329 1.72 1.62 -14.67
N THR A 330 0.60 0.96 -14.97
CA THR A 330 0.16 0.76 -16.36
C THR A 330 -1.15 1.46 -16.70
N VAL A 331 -2.02 1.82 -15.77
CA VAL A 331 -3.31 2.47 -16.09
C VAL A 331 -3.32 3.92 -15.62
N TRP A 332 -3.70 4.85 -16.50
CA TRP A 332 -3.58 6.29 -16.27
C TRP A 332 -4.86 7.02 -16.66
N THR A 333 -5.32 7.95 -15.81
CA THR A 333 -6.46 8.79 -16.14
C THR A 333 -6.02 9.98 -16.98
N CYS A 334 -6.66 10.19 -18.13
CA CYS A 334 -6.36 11.29 -19.04
C CYS A 334 -7.64 12.07 -19.36
N ASN A 335 -7.50 13.39 -19.49
CA ASN A 335 -8.62 14.26 -19.82
C ASN A 335 -8.49 14.74 -21.28
N GLY A 336 -9.49 14.43 -22.09
CA GLY A 336 -9.65 14.99 -23.43
C GLY A 336 -10.39 16.33 -23.40
N PRO A 337 -10.32 17.13 -24.48
CA PRO A 337 -11.11 18.36 -24.56
C PRO A 337 -12.61 18.04 -24.62
N GLY A 338 -13.41 18.85 -23.92
CA GLY A 338 -14.85 18.89 -24.17
C GLY A 338 -15.13 19.40 -25.58
N ARG A 339 -16.21 18.91 -26.20
CA ARG A 339 -16.64 19.36 -27.53
C ARG A 339 -18.01 20.06 -27.45
N SER A 340 -18.31 20.82 -28.50
CA SER A 340 -19.63 21.44 -28.69
C SER A 340 -20.17 21.06 -30.06
N CYS A 341 -21.48 20.89 -30.18
CA CYS A 341 -22.15 20.70 -31.46
C CYS A 341 -23.20 21.78 -31.74
N ASP A 342 -23.55 21.95 -33.02
CA ASP A 342 -24.65 22.80 -33.47
C ASP A 342 -26.01 22.10 -33.31
N SER A 343 -27.10 22.76 -33.69
CA SER A 343 -28.46 22.21 -33.64
C SER A 343 -28.68 20.99 -34.54
N GLN A 344 -27.75 20.69 -35.45
CA GLN A 344 -27.75 19.53 -36.33
C GLN A 344 -26.76 18.44 -35.90
N GLY A 345 -26.10 18.61 -34.75
CA GLY A 345 -25.11 17.66 -34.22
C GLY A 345 -23.75 17.69 -34.91
N ASN A 346 -23.42 18.71 -35.69
CA ASN A 346 -22.08 18.87 -36.25
C ASN A 346 -21.18 19.56 -35.21
N LEU A 347 -19.91 19.13 -35.10
CA LEU A 347 -18.98 19.77 -34.17
C LEU A 347 -18.70 21.21 -34.57
N VAL A 348 -18.61 22.08 -33.57
CA VAL A 348 -18.34 23.51 -33.74
C VAL A 348 -16.90 23.82 -33.34
N GLY A 349 -16.17 24.47 -34.25
CA GLY A 349 -14.78 24.86 -34.05
C GLY A 349 -13.80 23.67 -33.99
N GLU A 350 -12.51 24.00 -33.95
CA GLU A 350 -11.45 23.00 -33.79
C GLU A 350 -11.31 22.58 -32.32
N ALA A 351 -10.93 21.34 -32.07
CA ALA A 351 -10.61 20.87 -30.73
C ALA A 351 -9.23 21.39 -30.28
N ASP A 352 -9.13 21.87 -29.04
CA ASP A 352 -7.85 22.19 -28.42
C ASP A 352 -7.26 20.93 -27.76
N TRP A 353 -6.33 20.30 -28.48
CA TRP A 353 -5.64 19.08 -28.02
C TRP A 353 -4.44 19.35 -27.11
N SER A 354 -4.07 20.60 -26.87
CA SER A 354 -2.78 20.96 -26.24
C SER A 354 -2.58 20.30 -24.88
N SER A 355 -3.62 20.27 -24.03
CA SER A 355 -3.54 19.64 -22.71
C SER A 355 -3.49 18.11 -22.79
N LEU A 356 -4.21 17.48 -23.72
CA LEU A 356 -4.13 16.03 -23.92
C LEU A 356 -2.76 15.66 -24.48
N GLU A 357 -2.24 16.39 -25.46
CA GLU A 357 -0.91 16.13 -26.01
C GLU A 357 0.19 16.27 -24.95
N ALA A 358 0.08 17.25 -24.05
CA ALA A 358 1.01 17.38 -22.92
C ALA A 358 0.98 16.18 -21.97
N GLN A 359 -0.20 15.57 -21.75
CA GLN A 359 -0.33 14.34 -20.97
C GLN A 359 0.29 13.14 -21.70
N LEU A 360 -0.04 12.95 -22.99
CA LEU A 360 0.45 11.83 -23.80
C LEU A 360 1.97 11.83 -23.98
N LYS A 361 2.61 13.01 -24.04
CA LYS A 361 4.07 13.14 -24.13
C LYS A 361 4.83 12.57 -22.92
N LEU A 362 4.14 12.40 -21.78
CA LEU A 362 4.71 11.84 -20.56
C LEU A 362 4.53 10.32 -20.47
N LEU A 363 3.77 9.72 -21.39
CA LEU A 363 3.39 8.31 -21.33
C LEU A 363 3.94 7.51 -22.53
N ASP A 364 4.20 6.23 -22.30
CA ASP A 364 4.61 5.28 -23.33
C ASP A 364 3.41 4.42 -23.77
N PRO A 365 2.97 4.49 -25.05
CA PRO A 365 1.83 3.72 -25.55
C PRO A 365 2.01 2.19 -25.51
N GLN A 366 3.25 1.71 -25.31
CA GLN A 366 3.51 0.29 -25.15
C GLN A 366 3.35 -0.19 -23.71
N LYS A 367 3.44 0.72 -22.73
CA LYS A 367 3.41 0.43 -21.29
C LYS A 367 2.13 0.87 -20.60
N ALA A 368 1.34 1.75 -21.22
CA ALA A 368 0.20 2.37 -20.57
C ALA A 368 -1.15 2.10 -21.27
N ILE A 369 -2.21 2.11 -20.47
CA ILE A 369 -3.62 2.06 -20.84
C ILE A 369 -4.25 3.36 -20.32
N LEU A 370 -4.98 4.08 -21.18
CA LEU A 370 -5.61 5.35 -20.82
C LEU A 370 -7.07 5.16 -20.42
N LEU A 371 -7.45 5.66 -19.25
CA LEU A 371 -8.85 5.88 -18.89
C LEU A 371 -9.20 7.32 -19.26
N MET A 372 -9.95 7.48 -20.34
CA MET A 372 -10.28 8.78 -20.92
C MET A 372 -11.55 9.36 -20.31
N SER A 373 -11.39 10.43 -19.53
CA SER A 373 -12.50 11.30 -19.16
C SER A 373 -12.90 12.11 -20.39
N GLY A 374 -14.06 11.80 -20.95
CA GLY A 374 -14.59 12.46 -22.15
C GLY A 374 -14.39 11.67 -23.46
N PRO A 375 -14.92 12.20 -24.58
CA PRO A 375 -15.38 13.58 -24.72
C PRO A 375 -16.79 13.77 -24.16
N GLY A 376 -16.96 14.79 -23.32
CA GLY A 376 -18.28 15.35 -23.06
C GLY A 376 -18.73 16.20 -24.25
N ILE A 377 -20.01 16.20 -24.58
CA ILE A 377 -20.58 17.05 -25.63
C ILE A 377 -21.56 18.07 -25.03
N SER A 378 -21.31 19.35 -25.32
CA SER A 378 -22.20 20.47 -25.03
C SER A 378 -23.00 20.82 -26.28
N ALA A 379 -24.24 21.27 -26.10
CA ALA A 379 -25.13 21.62 -27.21
C ALA A 379 -26.00 22.84 -26.83
N PRO A 380 -26.56 23.56 -27.82
CA PRO A 380 -27.54 24.62 -27.60
C PRO A 380 -28.76 24.13 -26.80
N PRO A 381 -29.45 25.00 -26.04
CA PRO A 381 -30.59 24.60 -25.20
C PRO A 381 -31.74 23.93 -25.94
N GLU A 382 -31.92 24.20 -27.23
CA GLU A 382 -32.93 23.58 -28.09
C GLU A 382 -32.59 22.14 -28.51
N VAL A 383 -31.33 21.71 -28.35
CA VAL A 383 -30.92 20.34 -28.61
C VAL A 383 -31.27 19.49 -27.38
N GLU A 384 -32.20 18.56 -27.57
CA GLU A 384 -32.53 17.57 -26.55
C GLU A 384 -31.28 16.75 -26.20
N VAL A 385 -30.94 16.73 -24.92
CA VAL A 385 -29.84 15.93 -24.38
C VAL A 385 -30.17 14.46 -24.61
N HIS A 386 -29.28 13.75 -25.30
CA HIS A 386 -29.51 12.37 -25.81
C HIS A 386 -30.50 12.24 -26.97
N GLY A 387 -30.99 13.34 -27.53
CA GLY A 387 -31.70 13.35 -28.81
C GLY A 387 -30.76 13.09 -30.01
N ALA A 388 -31.32 12.96 -31.21
CA ALA A 388 -30.56 12.58 -32.41
C ALA A 388 -29.38 13.52 -32.73
N ALA A 389 -29.58 14.84 -32.62
CA ALA A 389 -28.52 15.83 -32.86
C ALA A 389 -27.40 15.73 -31.80
N TRP A 390 -27.76 15.58 -30.52
CA TRP A 390 -26.78 15.38 -29.44
C TRP A 390 -25.96 14.10 -29.66
N ARG A 391 -26.63 12.99 -29.98
CA ARG A 391 -25.99 11.69 -30.26
C ARG A 391 -25.03 11.75 -31.44
N LYS A 392 -25.42 12.43 -32.52
CA LYS A 392 -24.53 12.69 -33.67
C LYS A 392 -23.32 13.54 -33.26
N GLY A 393 -23.52 14.53 -32.40
CA GLY A 393 -22.43 15.34 -31.83
C GLY A 393 -21.46 14.49 -31.01
N LEU A 394 -21.98 13.63 -30.12
CA LEU A 394 -21.16 12.69 -29.33
C LEU A 394 -20.39 11.73 -30.25
N GLN A 395 -21.06 11.15 -31.26
CA GLN A 395 -20.44 10.26 -32.24
C GLN A 395 -19.24 10.92 -32.91
N ASN A 396 -19.45 12.14 -33.42
CA ASN A 396 -18.39 12.89 -34.08
C ASN A 396 -17.24 13.22 -33.11
N ALA A 397 -17.53 13.61 -31.87
CA ALA A 397 -16.51 13.89 -30.87
C ALA A 397 -15.70 12.64 -30.50
N MET A 398 -16.35 11.50 -30.34
CA MET A 398 -15.71 10.21 -30.06
C MET A 398 -14.81 9.76 -31.23
N ASN A 399 -15.29 9.88 -32.47
CA ASN A 399 -14.50 9.58 -33.66
C ASN A 399 -13.30 10.53 -33.80
N GLU A 400 -13.48 11.82 -33.51
CA GLU A 400 -12.41 12.82 -33.54
C GLU A 400 -11.34 12.51 -32.46
N LEU A 401 -11.75 12.12 -31.24
CA LEU A 401 -10.82 11.68 -30.19
C LEU A 401 -10.06 10.42 -30.60
N ALA A 402 -10.76 9.40 -31.10
CA ALA A 402 -10.14 8.14 -31.54
C ALA A 402 -9.11 8.38 -32.64
N ALA A 403 -9.44 9.21 -33.64
CA ALA A 403 -8.52 9.59 -34.71
C ALA A 403 -7.30 10.36 -34.18
N PHE A 404 -7.51 11.28 -33.24
CA PHE A 404 -6.41 12.01 -32.60
C PHE A 404 -5.48 11.07 -31.84
N LEU A 405 -6.01 10.21 -30.97
CA LEU A 405 -5.24 9.23 -30.20
C LEU A 405 -4.46 8.26 -31.12
N ALA A 406 -5.11 7.74 -32.16
CA ALA A 406 -4.46 6.89 -33.15
C ALA A 406 -3.30 7.61 -33.86
N SER A 407 -3.45 8.90 -34.20
CA SER A 407 -2.38 9.72 -34.78
C SER A 407 -1.16 9.91 -33.87
N LYS A 408 -1.35 9.69 -32.56
CA LYS A 408 -0.30 9.76 -31.52
C LYS A 408 0.21 8.38 -31.09
N GLY A 409 -0.21 7.31 -31.78
CA GLY A 409 0.24 5.94 -31.50
C GLY A 409 -0.57 5.20 -30.42
N TRP A 410 -1.75 5.70 -30.07
CA TRP A 410 -2.66 5.07 -29.09
C TRP A 410 -3.81 4.37 -29.81
N PRO A 411 -3.70 3.05 -30.09
CA PRO A 411 -4.79 2.29 -30.71
C PRO A 411 -5.95 2.12 -29.73
N LEU A 412 -7.13 1.75 -30.25
CA LEU A 412 -8.34 1.51 -29.44
C LEU A 412 -8.11 0.49 -28.32
N SER A 413 -7.19 -0.46 -28.46
CA SER A 413 -6.85 -1.45 -27.44
C SER A 413 -6.02 -0.89 -26.27
N ARG A 414 -5.63 0.40 -26.30
CA ARG A 414 -4.81 1.05 -25.27
C ARG A 414 -5.53 2.21 -24.59
N TRP A 415 -6.83 2.36 -24.80
CA TRP A 415 -7.62 3.32 -24.05
C TRP A 415 -9.09 2.94 -23.98
N ALA A 416 -9.74 3.33 -22.89
CA ALA A 416 -11.17 3.15 -22.68
C ALA A 416 -11.83 4.47 -22.27
N TYR A 417 -13.07 4.66 -22.70
CA TYR A 417 -13.92 5.74 -22.25
C TYR A 417 -14.37 5.49 -20.81
N TYR A 418 -14.16 6.47 -19.95
CA TYR A 418 -14.52 6.44 -18.53
C TYR A 418 -15.56 7.54 -18.25
N PRO A 419 -16.85 7.27 -18.52
CA PRO A 419 -17.90 8.30 -18.48
C PRO A 419 -18.38 8.68 -17.09
N TYR A 420 -18.32 7.73 -16.14
CA TYR A 420 -18.98 7.84 -14.86
C TYR A 420 -18.20 7.07 -13.81
N ASP A 421 -17.98 7.69 -12.66
CA ASP A 421 -17.22 7.13 -11.55
C ASP A 421 -18.14 6.37 -10.57
N GLU A 422 -17.68 5.21 -10.13
CA GLU A 422 -18.32 4.37 -9.10
C GLU A 422 -19.82 4.12 -9.31
N PRO A 423 -20.25 3.62 -10.49
CA PRO A 423 -21.66 3.32 -10.72
C PRO A 423 -22.16 2.31 -9.68
N GLY A 424 -23.15 2.72 -8.89
CA GLY A 424 -23.68 1.95 -7.75
C GLY A 424 -23.38 2.58 -6.39
N LEU A 425 -22.41 3.48 -6.33
CA LEU A 425 -22.32 4.47 -5.27
C LEU A 425 -23.33 5.60 -5.60
N PHE A 426 -24.17 5.96 -4.63
CA PHE A 426 -25.18 7.04 -4.77
C PHE A 426 -26.19 6.90 -5.92
N ALA A 427 -26.60 5.66 -6.26
CA ALA A 427 -27.62 5.38 -7.28
C ALA A 427 -27.27 5.77 -8.74
N GLY A 428 -25.99 5.82 -9.09
CA GLY A 428 -25.51 6.17 -10.44
C GLY A 428 -25.65 5.11 -11.54
N VAL A 429 -26.22 3.93 -11.25
CA VAL A 429 -26.28 2.79 -12.19
C VAL A 429 -27.06 3.13 -13.47
N GLU A 430 -28.26 3.69 -13.32
CA GLU A 430 -29.12 4.00 -14.47
C GLU A 430 -28.48 5.04 -15.39
N GLU A 431 -27.81 6.04 -14.81
CA GLU A 431 -27.14 7.08 -15.57
C GLU A 431 -25.93 6.53 -16.33
N PHE A 432 -25.11 5.70 -15.68
CA PHE A 432 -24.02 5.00 -16.35
C PHE A 432 -24.54 4.09 -17.48
N ALA A 433 -25.55 3.25 -17.22
CA ALA A 433 -26.17 2.37 -18.21
C ALA A 433 -26.61 3.13 -19.46
N ARG A 434 -27.26 4.27 -19.23
CA ARG A 434 -27.77 5.15 -20.28
C ARG A 434 -26.63 5.74 -21.10
N ILE A 435 -25.55 6.22 -20.48
CA ILE A 435 -24.38 6.77 -21.19
C ILE A 435 -23.65 5.66 -21.96
N ALA A 436 -23.44 4.50 -21.35
CA ALA A 436 -22.73 3.37 -21.97
C ALA A 436 -23.44 2.84 -23.21
N ARG A 437 -24.77 2.66 -23.15
CA ARG A 437 -25.59 2.27 -24.30
C ARG A 437 -25.51 3.26 -25.44
N ILE A 438 -25.63 4.56 -25.13
CA ILE A 438 -25.51 5.61 -26.15
C ILE A 438 -24.12 5.57 -26.80
N ALA A 439 -23.06 5.44 -26.00
CA ALA A 439 -21.69 5.36 -26.50
C ALA A 439 -21.51 4.17 -27.45
N LYS A 440 -21.97 2.97 -27.08
CA LYS A 440 -21.90 1.78 -27.94
C LYS A 440 -22.78 1.86 -29.18
N GLU A 441 -23.95 2.48 -29.10
CA GLU A 441 -24.81 2.70 -30.26
C GLU A 441 -24.15 3.60 -31.31
N VAL A 442 -23.44 4.65 -30.87
CA VAL A 442 -22.83 5.62 -31.78
C VAL A 442 -21.42 5.26 -32.20
N CYS A 443 -20.65 4.58 -31.35
CA CYS A 443 -19.29 4.16 -31.62
C CYS A 443 -19.02 2.76 -31.01
N PRO A 444 -19.48 1.68 -31.68
CA PRO A 444 -19.43 0.33 -31.13
C PRO A 444 -18.02 -0.17 -30.78
N GLU A 445 -17.00 0.32 -31.47
CA GLU A 445 -15.60 -0.13 -31.34
C GLU A 445 -14.86 0.48 -30.14
N ILE A 446 -15.41 1.54 -29.51
CA ILE A 446 -14.77 2.16 -28.34
C ILE A 446 -14.90 1.23 -27.14
N GLN A 447 -13.80 1.05 -26.41
CA GLN A 447 -13.80 0.35 -25.13
C GLN A 447 -14.43 1.22 -24.05
N ILE A 448 -15.28 0.65 -23.20
CA ILE A 448 -15.88 1.32 -22.04
C ILE A 448 -15.34 0.69 -20.76
N TYR A 449 -14.91 1.55 -19.84
CA TYR A 449 -14.46 1.19 -18.50
C TYR A 449 -15.54 1.50 -17.47
N ALA A 450 -15.71 0.61 -16.49
CA ALA A 450 -16.55 0.84 -15.33
C ALA A 450 -15.90 0.32 -14.05
N ASN A 451 -15.96 1.12 -12.98
CA ASN A 451 -15.52 0.74 -11.65
C ASN A 451 -16.69 0.59 -10.66
N PRO A 452 -17.57 -0.41 -10.81
CA PRO A 452 -18.76 -0.53 -9.97
C PRO A 452 -18.44 -0.69 -8.48
N ALA A 453 -19.22 -0.03 -7.63
CA ALA A 453 -19.06 -0.04 -6.18
C ALA A 453 -20.40 -0.01 -5.45
N GLY A 454 -20.37 -0.17 -4.13
CA GLY A 454 -21.56 -0.02 -3.29
C GLY A 454 -22.64 -1.07 -3.58
N GLY A 455 -23.83 -0.61 -3.97
CA GLY A 455 -25.05 -1.43 -4.11
C GLY A 455 -25.20 -2.18 -5.43
N VAL A 456 -24.12 -2.39 -6.20
CA VAL A 456 -24.17 -3.18 -7.43
C VAL A 456 -24.49 -4.64 -7.13
N SER A 457 -25.35 -5.22 -7.98
CA SER A 457 -25.69 -6.64 -7.99
C SER A 457 -25.87 -7.12 -9.43
N ARG A 458 -26.00 -8.43 -9.61
CA ARG A 458 -26.32 -9.00 -10.92
C ARG A 458 -27.64 -8.47 -11.49
N ASP A 459 -28.62 -8.18 -10.64
CA ASP A 459 -29.96 -7.76 -11.08
C ASP A 459 -29.98 -6.32 -11.65
N ASN A 460 -29.17 -5.41 -11.10
CA ASN A 460 -29.18 -4.00 -11.53
C ASN A 460 -28.09 -3.65 -12.56
N PHE A 461 -27.07 -4.49 -12.67
CA PHE A 461 -25.89 -4.22 -13.51
C PHE A 461 -25.62 -5.32 -14.55
N GLY A 462 -26.30 -6.47 -14.42
CA GLY A 462 -26.13 -7.62 -15.29
C GLY A 462 -26.35 -7.33 -16.77
N ASP A 463 -27.27 -6.42 -17.07
CA ASP A 463 -27.68 -6.06 -18.44
C ASP A 463 -26.68 -5.10 -19.13
N LEU A 464 -25.50 -4.86 -18.54
CA LEU A 464 -24.45 -3.99 -19.10
C LEU A 464 -23.23 -4.75 -19.61
N VAL A 465 -23.30 -6.08 -19.63
CA VAL A 465 -22.18 -6.95 -20.06
C VAL A 465 -21.80 -6.70 -21.51
N ASP A 466 -22.74 -6.37 -22.38
CA ASP A 466 -22.42 -6.13 -23.79
C ASP A 466 -21.82 -4.73 -23.99
N GLU A 467 -22.14 -3.79 -23.12
CA GLU A 467 -21.72 -2.40 -23.22
C GLU A 467 -20.38 -2.09 -22.56
N VAL A 468 -19.99 -2.84 -21.52
CA VAL A 468 -18.73 -2.60 -20.81
C VAL A 468 -17.66 -3.60 -21.24
N ASP A 469 -16.46 -3.11 -21.53
CA ASP A 469 -15.34 -3.93 -22.01
C ASP A 469 -14.31 -4.20 -20.92
N ILE A 470 -14.16 -3.26 -19.97
CA ILE A 470 -13.23 -3.36 -18.85
C ILE A 470 -13.98 -3.13 -17.54
N TRP A 471 -14.02 -4.17 -16.72
CA TRP A 471 -14.60 -4.12 -15.38
C TRP A 471 -13.51 -3.91 -14.34
N ALA A 472 -13.71 -2.99 -13.40
CA ALA A 472 -12.89 -2.85 -12.21
C ALA A 472 -13.78 -2.68 -10.97
N PRO A 473 -14.55 -3.70 -10.57
CA PRO A 473 -15.35 -3.65 -9.35
C PRO A 473 -14.51 -3.41 -8.09
N GLU A 474 -15.12 -2.78 -7.09
CA GLU A 474 -14.54 -2.69 -5.74
C GLU A 474 -14.24 -4.11 -5.22
N LEU A 475 -13.01 -4.35 -4.75
CA LEU A 475 -12.62 -5.68 -4.26
C LEU A 475 -13.42 -6.07 -3.00
N ALA A 476 -13.82 -5.11 -2.17
CA ALA A 476 -14.74 -5.34 -1.06
C ALA A 476 -16.13 -5.81 -1.55
N LEU A 477 -16.63 -5.28 -2.67
CA LEU A 477 -17.85 -5.75 -3.31
C LEU A 477 -17.72 -7.23 -3.73
N LEU A 478 -16.62 -7.58 -4.42
CA LEU A 478 -16.37 -8.96 -4.84
C LEU A 478 -16.25 -9.93 -3.66
N ARG A 479 -15.72 -9.48 -2.52
CA ARG A 479 -15.62 -10.32 -1.31
C ARG A 479 -16.99 -10.52 -0.64
N ARG A 480 -17.85 -9.50 -0.64
CA ARG A 480 -19.22 -9.57 -0.10
C ARG A 480 -20.17 -10.37 -0.99
N GLN A 481 -19.96 -10.33 -2.30
CA GLN A 481 -20.75 -11.01 -3.33
C GLN A 481 -19.83 -11.82 -4.26
N PRO A 482 -19.26 -12.96 -3.79
CA PRO A 482 -18.31 -13.75 -4.58
C PRO A 482 -18.87 -14.25 -5.92
N GLU A 483 -20.18 -14.42 -6.05
CA GLU A 483 -20.85 -14.78 -7.30
C GLU A 483 -20.70 -13.73 -8.41
N LEU A 484 -20.38 -12.48 -8.05
CA LEU A 484 -20.07 -11.44 -9.04
C LEU A 484 -18.72 -11.69 -9.73
N VAL A 485 -17.79 -12.37 -9.07
CA VAL A 485 -16.49 -12.73 -9.67
C VAL A 485 -16.74 -13.63 -10.88
N ASP A 486 -17.50 -14.71 -10.70
CA ASP A 486 -17.85 -15.64 -11.79
C ASP A 486 -18.60 -14.91 -12.91
N PHE A 487 -19.58 -14.09 -12.57
CA PHE A 487 -20.33 -13.29 -13.54
C PHE A 487 -19.44 -12.39 -14.40
N PHE A 488 -18.50 -11.65 -13.81
CA PHE A 488 -17.62 -10.78 -14.56
C PHE A 488 -16.64 -11.59 -15.43
N LEU A 489 -16.06 -12.66 -14.90
CA LEU A 489 -15.08 -13.49 -15.61
C LEU A 489 -15.70 -14.33 -16.74
N GLU A 490 -16.96 -14.74 -16.61
CA GLU A 490 -17.70 -15.41 -17.69
C GLU A 490 -18.03 -14.48 -18.85
N THR A 491 -18.04 -13.15 -18.62
CA THR A 491 -18.52 -12.16 -19.58
C THR A 491 -17.40 -11.35 -20.23
N LYS A 492 -16.26 -11.16 -19.55
CA LYS A 492 -15.13 -10.36 -20.06
C LYS A 492 -13.79 -10.94 -19.64
N ASP A 493 -12.80 -10.74 -20.51
CA ASP A 493 -11.40 -11.08 -20.22
C ASP A 493 -10.72 -10.04 -19.30
N TRP A 494 -11.10 -8.77 -19.43
CA TRP A 494 -10.48 -7.64 -18.73
C TRP A 494 -11.29 -7.28 -17.49
N VAL A 495 -11.25 -8.16 -16.51
CA VAL A 495 -11.81 -7.93 -15.18
C VAL A 495 -10.67 -7.67 -14.21
N TRP A 496 -10.60 -6.45 -13.72
CA TRP A 496 -9.69 -6.01 -12.67
C TRP A 496 -10.45 -5.90 -11.35
N SER A 497 -9.82 -5.31 -10.35
CA SER A 497 -10.49 -4.81 -9.16
C SER A 497 -9.87 -3.49 -8.72
N TYR A 498 -10.52 -2.79 -7.81
CA TYR A 498 -9.86 -1.71 -7.08
C TYR A 498 -10.33 -1.61 -5.63
N GLU A 499 -9.61 -0.84 -4.83
CA GLU A 499 -10.03 -0.42 -3.49
C GLU A 499 -9.91 1.10 -3.36
N ALA A 500 -10.72 1.73 -2.49
CA ALA A 500 -10.65 3.17 -2.24
C ALA A 500 -10.58 3.48 -0.74
N PRO A 501 -9.53 3.02 -0.03
CA PRO A 501 -9.45 3.20 1.40
C PRO A 501 -9.21 4.67 1.80
N GLY A 502 -9.91 5.12 2.83
CA GLY A 502 -9.49 6.29 3.61
C GLY A 502 -8.49 5.92 4.70
N ASP A 503 -7.84 6.93 5.27
CA ASP A 503 -6.89 6.77 6.39
C ASP A 503 -5.71 5.83 6.07
N VAL A 504 -5.22 5.88 4.83
CA VAL A 504 -4.28 4.93 4.21
C VAL A 504 -3.04 4.54 5.03
N LYS A 505 -2.57 5.43 5.92
CA LYS A 505 -1.41 5.22 6.82
C LYS A 505 -1.68 4.23 7.96
N THR A 506 -2.94 3.92 8.26
CA THR A 506 -3.32 2.94 9.29
C THR A 506 -3.31 1.51 8.76
N LEU A 507 -3.29 1.35 7.44
CA LEU A 507 -3.37 0.05 6.78
C LEU A 507 -2.03 -0.68 6.82
N LEU A 508 -2.11 -2.00 6.98
CA LEU A 508 -0.93 -2.87 7.09
C LEU A 508 -0.31 -3.11 5.71
N PRO A 509 1.00 -2.86 5.49
CA PRO A 509 1.61 -2.94 4.17
C PRO A 509 1.44 -4.30 3.46
N LEU A 510 1.74 -5.43 4.11
CA LEU A 510 1.62 -6.74 3.43
C LEU A 510 0.17 -7.19 3.37
N GLY A 511 -0.54 -7.09 4.50
CA GLY A 511 -1.91 -7.52 4.65
C GLY A 511 -2.88 -6.78 3.73
N TYR A 512 -2.68 -5.47 3.54
CA TYR A 512 -3.53 -4.68 2.65
C TYR A 512 -2.95 -4.64 1.23
N TYR A 513 -1.77 -4.06 1.05
CA TYR A 513 -1.27 -3.68 -0.28
C TYR A 513 -0.63 -4.85 -1.03
N ARG A 514 0.27 -5.63 -0.40
CA ARG A 514 0.89 -6.78 -1.07
C ARG A 514 -0.13 -7.90 -1.34
N ALA A 515 -0.99 -8.19 -0.38
CA ALA A 515 -2.02 -9.23 -0.50
C ALA A 515 -3.18 -8.85 -1.44
N GLN A 516 -3.38 -7.57 -1.76
CA GLN A 516 -4.43 -7.14 -2.69
C GLN A 516 -4.24 -7.78 -4.07
N SER A 517 -3.04 -7.64 -4.67
CA SER A 517 -2.71 -8.23 -5.97
C SER A 517 -2.80 -9.75 -5.95
N LEU A 518 -2.39 -10.40 -4.85
CA LEU A 518 -2.52 -11.83 -4.66
C LEU A 518 -3.99 -12.28 -4.56
N THR A 519 -4.84 -11.47 -3.94
CA THR A 519 -6.28 -11.72 -3.84
C THR A 519 -6.94 -11.61 -5.20
N ALA A 520 -6.64 -10.56 -5.96
CA ALA A 520 -7.10 -10.40 -7.34
C ALA A 520 -6.67 -11.58 -8.23
N PHE A 521 -5.39 -11.98 -8.15
CA PHE A 521 -4.89 -13.18 -8.82
C PHE A 521 -5.67 -14.45 -8.43
N SER A 522 -5.93 -14.64 -7.12
CA SER A 522 -6.62 -15.84 -6.60
C SER A 522 -8.09 -15.92 -7.01
N MET A 523 -8.71 -14.78 -7.33
CA MET A 523 -10.05 -14.66 -7.91
C MET A 523 -10.06 -14.91 -9.42
N GLY A 524 -8.90 -14.92 -10.09
CA GLY A 524 -8.80 -15.03 -11.55
C GLY A 524 -8.82 -13.67 -12.29
N LEU A 525 -8.74 -12.56 -11.57
CA LEU A 525 -8.76 -11.21 -12.15
C LEU A 525 -7.47 -10.92 -12.92
N ALA A 526 -7.59 -10.12 -13.97
CA ALA A 526 -6.49 -9.73 -14.85
C ALA A 526 -5.64 -8.58 -14.30
N GLY A 527 -6.13 -7.83 -13.30
CA GLY A 527 -5.44 -6.67 -12.74
C GLY A 527 -6.06 -6.20 -11.41
N THR A 528 -5.44 -5.20 -10.79
CA THR A 528 -5.99 -4.55 -9.58
C THR A 528 -5.48 -3.12 -9.46
N GLY A 529 -5.94 -2.37 -8.47
CA GLY A 529 -5.38 -1.07 -8.13
C GLY A 529 -6.13 -0.40 -7.00
N HIS A 530 -5.87 0.87 -6.75
CA HIS A 530 -6.58 1.59 -5.71
C HIS A 530 -6.58 3.09 -5.94
N TRP A 531 -7.60 3.73 -5.39
CA TRP A 531 -7.61 5.17 -5.20
C TRP A 531 -6.67 5.51 -4.04
N VAL A 532 -5.51 6.12 -4.27
CA VAL A 532 -5.01 6.81 -5.48
C VAL A 532 -3.47 6.75 -5.45
N PHE A 533 -2.77 7.00 -6.57
CA PHE A 533 -1.30 7.02 -6.54
C PHE A 533 -0.76 8.22 -5.73
N ALA A 534 -1.19 9.43 -6.10
CA ALA A 534 -0.87 10.68 -5.40
C ALA A 534 -2.08 11.63 -5.44
N TYR A 535 -2.23 12.49 -4.43
CA TYR A 535 -3.38 13.38 -4.31
C TYR A 535 -2.94 14.81 -3.94
N SER A 536 -3.37 15.82 -4.71
CA SER A 536 -2.93 17.21 -4.54
C SER A 536 -3.85 18.07 -3.68
N SER A 537 -5.12 17.69 -3.49
CA SER A 537 -6.11 18.56 -2.84
C SER A 537 -6.25 18.29 -1.34
N ASN A 538 -5.82 19.24 -0.49
CA ASN A 538 -5.99 19.26 0.97
C ASN A 538 -5.60 17.95 1.70
N ASN A 539 -4.63 17.23 1.14
CA ASN A 539 -4.22 15.90 1.57
C ASN A 539 -2.70 15.77 1.54
N ASP A 540 -2.04 16.64 2.30
CA ASP A 540 -0.60 16.54 2.51
C ASP A 540 -0.30 15.40 3.49
N LEU A 541 0.25 14.30 2.98
CA LEU A 541 0.56 13.12 3.79
C LEU A 541 1.61 13.40 4.88
N TRP A 542 2.45 14.43 4.74
CA TRP A 542 3.41 14.85 5.77
C TRP A 542 2.73 15.48 6.99
N THR A 543 1.60 16.17 6.79
CA THR A 543 0.94 16.98 7.82
C THR A 543 -0.49 16.56 8.14
N ALA A 544 -1.03 15.52 7.50
CA ALA A 544 -2.42 15.10 7.68
C ALA A 544 -2.69 14.56 9.10
N PHE A 545 -3.33 15.41 9.93
CA PHE A 545 -3.91 15.06 11.24
C PHE A 545 -5.45 15.07 11.25
N GLN A 546 -6.10 15.83 10.35
CA GLN A 546 -7.54 16.12 10.46
C GLN A 546 -8.43 15.50 9.37
N ASN A 547 -7.89 15.26 8.17
CA ASN A 547 -8.63 14.67 7.05
C ASN A 547 -8.24 13.21 6.83
N ALA A 548 -9.12 12.45 6.18
CA ALA A 548 -8.74 11.13 5.70
C ALA A 548 -7.58 11.27 4.71
N GLY A 549 -6.48 10.61 5.03
CA GLY A 549 -5.31 10.54 4.15
C GLY A 549 -5.61 9.61 2.99
N TYR A 550 -5.40 10.07 1.76
CA TYR A 550 -5.39 9.23 0.55
C TYR A 550 -4.02 9.27 -0.12
N GLY A 551 -3.71 8.28 -0.95
CA GLY A 551 -2.47 8.30 -1.72
C GLY A 551 -1.30 7.56 -1.06
N ASP A 552 -0.37 7.10 -1.89
CA ASP A 552 0.81 6.36 -1.45
C ASP A 552 2.11 7.12 -1.67
N MET A 553 2.05 8.22 -2.43
CA MET A 553 3.19 9.08 -2.68
C MET A 553 3.10 10.36 -1.86
N TYR A 554 4.16 10.63 -1.12
CA TYR A 554 4.39 11.91 -0.48
C TYR A 554 4.91 12.91 -1.52
N HIS A 555 4.63 14.19 -1.32
CA HIS A 555 5.19 15.27 -2.13
C HIS A 555 5.42 16.50 -1.27
N ASP A 556 6.51 17.21 -1.51
CA ASP A 556 6.82 18.50 -0.87
C ASP A 556 7.07 19.62 -1.91
N GLY A 557 6.78 19.33 -3.18
CA GLY A 557 7.05 20.17 -4.34
C GLY A 557 8.38 19.85 -5.04
N SER A 558 9.38 19.29 -4.35
CA SER A 558 10.67 18.98 -4.96
C SER A 558 10.68 17.58 -5.61
N ALA A 559 10.26 16.56 -4.86
CA ALA A 559 10.26 15.17 -5.30
C ALA A 559 9.01 14.42 -4.83
N LEU A 560 8.60 13.42 -5.60
CA LEU A 560 7.73 12.37 -5.08
C LEU A 560 8.54 11.43 -4.20
N VAL A 561 8.05 11.18 -3.00
CA VAL A 561 8.67 10.29 -2.02
C VAL A 561 7.78 9.04 -1.87
N PRO A 562 8.29 7.84 -2.18
CA PRO A 562 7.51 6.62 -2.05
C PRO A 562 7.19 6.31 -0.59
N SER A 563 6.14 5.52 -0.40
CA SER A 563 5.78 4.95 0.90
C SER A 563 6.11 3.47 0.95
N ARG A 564 6.16 2.91 2.17
CA ARG A 564 6.15 1.45 2.36
C ARG A 564 4.93 0.81 1.71
N ARG A 565 3.79 1.49 1.75
CA ARG A 565 2.53 1.01 1.15
C ARG A 565 2.66 0.87 -0.36
N TRP A 566 3.26 1.86 -1.01
CA TRP A 566 3.55 1.83 -2.45
C TRP A 566 4.44 0.65 -2.82
N PHE A 567 5.57 0.47 -2.12
CA PHE A 567 6.46 -0.67 -2.38
C PHE A 567 5.80 -2.02 -2.09
N ALA A 568 4.99 -2.13 -1.04
CA ALA A 568 4.26 -3.36 -0.77
C ALA A 568 3.25 -3.70 -1.90
N PHE A 569 2.57 -2.69 -2.45
CA PHE A 569 1.67 -2.86 -3.59
C PHE A 569 2.41 -3.34 -4.84
N LEU A 570 3.55 -2.70 -5.16
CA LEU A 570 4.38 -3.09 -6.30
C LEU A 570 4.91 -4.52 -6.16
N ASP A 571 5.45 -4.89 -5.00
CA ASP A 571 5.90 -6.25 -4.73
C ASP A 571 4.75 -7.27 -4.92
N GLY A 572 3.53 -6.92 -4.49
CA GLY A 572 2.36 -7.78 -4.67
C GLY A 572 1.97 -7.93 -6.13
N ALA A 573 2.10 -6.88 -6.93
CA ALA A 573 1.88 -6.93 -8.37
C ALA A 573 2.92 -7.81 -9.08
N GLU A 574 4.19 -7.71 -8.68
CA GLU A 574 5.27 -8.56 -9.19
C GLU A 574 5.06 -10.03 -8.80
N ASP A 575 4.62 -10.31 -7.56
CA ASP A 575 4.24 -11.65 -7.12
C ASP A 575 3.08 -12.21 -7.96
N ALA A 576 2.04 -11.42 -8.24
CA ALA A 576 0.91 -11.82 -9.08
C ALA A 576 1.35 -12.16 -10.51
N ARG A 577 2.19 -11.31 -11.13
CA ARG A 577 2.76 -11.55 -12.48
C ARG A 577 3.58 -12.83 -12.52
N PHE A 578 4.37 -13.06 -11.48
CA PHE A 578 5.15 -14.28 -11.35
C PHE A 578 4.27 -15.53 -11.24
N PHE A 579 3.20 -15.48 -10.44
CA PHE A 579 2.26 -16.60 -10.35
C PHE A 579 1.43 -16.80 -11.63
N LEU A 580 1.15 -15.74 -12.38
CA LEU A 580 0.56 -15.83 -13.73
C LEU A 580 1.48 -16.59 -14.68
N LEU A 581 2.79 -16.34 -14.64
CA LEU A 581 3.74 -17.09 -15.45
C LEU A 581 3.79 -18.57 -15.08
N LEU A 582 3.77 -18.91 -13.79
CA LEU A 582 3.71 -20.31 -13.36
C LEU A 582 2.42 -20.99 -13.86
N ARG A 583 1.27 -20.30 -13.73
CA ARG A 583 -0.02 -20.81 -14.22
C ARG A 583 0.01 -21.06 -15.73
N ALA A 584 0.48 -20.10 -16.51
CA ALA A 584 0.61 -20.22 -17.96
C ALA A 584 1.58 -21.36 -18.37
N THR A 585 2.68 -21.53 -17.63
CA THR A 585 3.64 -22.62 -17.87
C THR A 585 3.00 -23.98 -17.60
N ALA A 586 2.24 -24.12 -16.51
CA ALA A 586 1.49 -25.34 -16.20
C ALA A 586 0.39 -25.63 -17.23
N GLU A 587 -0.31 -24.61 -17.70
CA GLU A 587 -1.30 -24.75 -18.77
C GLU A 587 -0.69 -25.19 -20.11
N GLU A 588 0.50 -24.72 -20.47
CA GLU A 588 1.25 -25.20 -21.63
C GLU A 588 1.60 -26.69 -21.50
N ALA A 589 2.13 -27.12 -20.34
CA ALA A 589 2.40 -28.54 -20.09
C ALA A 589 1.14 -29.41 -20.22
N ARG A 590 0.01 -28.95 -19.68
CA ARG A 590 -1.30 -29.63 -19.85
C ARG A 590 -1.74 -29.68 -21.31
N ARG A 591 -1.60 -28.59 -22.07
CA ARG A 591 -1.93 -28.55 -23.51
C ARG A 591 -1.11 -29.53 -24.35
N ARG A 592 0.13 -29.81 -23.93
CA ARG A 592 1.00 -30.84 -24.53
C ARG A 592 0.71 -32.26 -24.04
N ASN A 593 -0.29 -32.45 -23.18
CA ASN A 593 -0.63 -33.74 -22.56
C ASN A 593 0.54 -34.36 -21.80
N LEU A 594 1.40 -33.54 -21.17
CA LEU A 594 2.47 -34.04 -20.31
C LEU A 594 1.88 -34.41 -18.94
N ASP A 595 2.02 -35.68 -18.56
CA ASP A 595 1.63 -36.18 -17.23
C ASP A 595 2.79 -35.97 -16.24
N LEU A 596 2.79 -34.80 -15.60
CA LEU A 596 3.88 -34.36 -14.72
C LEU A 596 3.39 -34.20 -13.27
N PRO A 597 4.07 -34.79 -12.26
CA PRO A 597 3.69 -34.63 -10.86
C PRO A 597 3.73 -33.16 -10.39
N GLU A 598 4.59 -32.34 -11.01
CA GLU A 598 4.70 -30.91 -10.70
C GLU A 598 3.39 -30.14 -10.97
N LEU A 599 2.51 -30.63 -11.85
CA LEU A 599 1.21 -29.99 -12.09
C LEU A 599 0.31 -30.00 -10.85
N THR A 600 0.33 -31.09 -10.07
CA THR A 600 -0.38 -31.18 -8.79
C THR A 600 0.25 -30.28 -7.73
N GLU A 601 1.58 -30.15 -7.74
CA GLU A 601 2.28 -29.20 -6.84
C GLU A 601 1.88 -27.75 -7.15
N VAL A 602 1.79 -27.37 -8.44
CA VAL A 602 1.29 -26.06 -8.86
C VAL A 602 -0.14 -25.81 -8.38
N GLU A 603 -1.03 -26.79 -8.55
CA GLU A 603 -2.42 -26.68 -8.09
C GLU A 603 -2.52 -26.47 -6.57
N ASN A 604 -1.72 -27.20 -5.79
CA ASN A 604 -1.67 -27.03 -4.34
C ASN A 604 -1.09 -25.65 -3.94
N LEU A 605 -0.04 -25.21 -4.61
CA LEU A 605 0.67 -23.97 -4.33
C LEU A 605 -0.21 -22.74 -4.63
N LEU A 606 -0.73 -22.64 -5.87
CA LEU A 606 -1.53 -21.50 -6.33
C LEU A 606 -2.99 -21.54 -5.85
N GLY A 607 -3.46 -22.70 -5.38
CA GLY A 607 -4.80 -22.88 -4.82
C GLY A 607 -4.81 -22.83 -3.29
N PRO A 608 -4.91 -23.99 -2.60
CA PRO A 608 -5.04 -24.05 -1.14
C PRO A 608 -3.98 -23.27 -0.35
N ARG A 609 -2.70 -23.37 -0.73
CA ARG A 609 -1.61 -22.75 0.04
C ARG A 609 -1.63 -21.24 -0.07
N LEU A 610 -1.72 -20.69 -1.29
CA LEU A 610 -1.87 -19.25 -1.50
C LEU A 610 -3.14 -18.71 -0.82
N LYS A 611 -4.29 -19.39 -0.97
CA LYS A 611 -5.54 -19.00 -0.32
C LYS A 611 -5.41 -18.98 1.21
N LYS A 612 -4.67 -19.93 1.79
CA LYS A 612 -4.37 -19.95 3.22
C LYS A 612 -3.47 -18.79 3.64
N LEU A 613 -2.54 -18.33 2.82
CA LEU A 613 -1.72 -17.15 3.14
C LEU A 613 -2.58 -15.88 3.21
N ILE A 614 -3.42 -15.67 2.20
CA ILE A 614 -4.21 -14.42 2.05
C ILE A 614 -5.59 -14.46 2.70
N TRP A 615 -5.92 -15.50 3.47
CA TRP A 615 -7.27 -15.73 3.99
C TRP A 615 -7.83 -14.57 4.82
N MET A 616 -6.97 -13.81 5.51
CA MET A 616 -7.39 -12.64 6.29
C MET A 616 -7.85 -11.49 5.42
N GLN A 617 -7.36 -11.40 4.19
CA GLN A 617 -7.80 -10.40 3.23
C GLN A 617 -9.27 -10.60 2.85
N TRP A 618 -9.77 -11.83 2.85
CA TRP A 618 -11.18 -12.14 2.62
C TRP A 618 -12.10 -11.71 3.75
N ARG A 619 -11.54 -11.41 4.93
CA ARG A 619 -12.27 -10.93 6.10
C ARG A 619 -12.15 -9.42 6.31
N GLN A 620 -11.42 -8.72 5.46
CA GLN A 620 -11.31 -7.27 5.58
C GLN A 620 -12.59 -6.60 5.07
N ASP A 621 -13.15 -5.73 5.88
CA ASP A 621 -14.10 -4.71 5.46
C ASP A 621 -13.71 -3.41 6.17
N ASP A 622 -14.48 -2.34 5.96
CA ASP A 622 -14.18 -1.04 6.56
C ASP A 622 -14.07 -1.08 8.10
N ILE A 623 -14.73 -2.04 8.75
CA ILE A 623 -14.73 -2.22 10.20
C ILE A 623 -13.59 -3.15 10.61
N ALA A 624 -13.51 -4.33 10.00
CA ALA A 624 -12.58 -5.40 10.36
C ALA A 624 -11.12 -4.95 10.29
N ARG A 625 -10.76 -4.09 9.31
CA ARG A 625 -9.39 -3.55 9.16
C ARG A 625 -8.91 -2.70 10.34
N ASN A 626 -9.81 -2.26 11.21
CA ASN A 626 -9.48 -1.46 12.38
C ASN A 626 -9.35 -2.30 13.67
N ILE A 627 -9.76 -3.57 13.65
CA ILE A 627 -9.88 -4.40 14.87
C ILE A 627 -9.24 -5.78 14.76
N VAL A 628 -8.90 -6.22 13.55
CA VAL A 628 -8.26 -7.52 13.29
C VAL A 628 -6.84 -7.27 12.77
N ASP A 629 -5.88 -8.07 13.21
CA ASP A 629 -4.57 -8.15 12.55
C ASP A 629 -4.68 -9.04 11.31
N TYR A 630 -4.35 -8.49 10.15
CA TYR A 630 -4.48 -9.14 8.86
C TYR A 630 -3.18 -9.13 8.06
N GLU A 631 -2.05 -8.89 8.72
CA GLU A 631 -0.75 -9.06 8.10
C GLU A 631 -0.58 -10.50 7.59
N ILE A 632 0.03 -10.65 6.41
CA ILE A 632 0.41 -11.97 5.89
C ILE A 632 1.82 -12.34 6.35
N ASP A 633 2.07 -13.64 6.51
CA ASP A 633 3.38 -14.14 6.91
C ASP A 633 4.39 -13.99 5.75
N LEU A 634 5.37 -13.10 5.91
CA LEU A 634 6.41 -12.84 4.91
C LEU A 634 7.26 -14.09 4.63
N GLN A 635 7.59 -14.90 5.63
CA GLN A 635 8.42 -16.09 5.44
C GLN A 635 7.68 -17.15 4.63
N GLU A 636 6.38 -17.34 4.90
CA GLU A 636 5.54 -18.24 4.10
C GLU A 636 5.37 -17.72 2.68
N LEU A 637 5.19 -16.40 2.47
CA LEU A 637 5.17 -15.82 1.12
C LEU A 637 6.48 -16.08 0.37
N GLN A 638 7.63 -15.83 1.00
CA GLN A 638 8.95 -16.10 0.43
C GLN A 638 9.15 -17.60 0.11
N SER A 639 8.62 -18.49 0.95
CA SER A 639 8.61 -19.93 0.71
C SER A 639 7.78 -20.29 -0.53
N ILE A 640 6.56 -19.76 -0.65
CA ILE A 640 5.70 -19.94 -1.82
C ILE A 640 6.39 -19.44 -3.10
N ARG A 641 7.03 -18.28 -3.05
CA ARG A 641 7.72 -17.69 -4.21
C ARG A 641 8.90 -18.54 -4.68
N LYS A 642 9.75 -19.00 -3.77
CA LYS A 642 10.88 -19.88 -4.09
C LYS A 642 10.41 -21.20 -4.73
N GLU A 643 9.34 -21.77 -4.19
CA GLU A 643 8.76 -23.00 -4.74
C GLU A 643 8.12 -22.77 -6.12
N ALA A 644 7.42 -21.65 -6.31
CA ALA A 644 6.89 -21.25 -7.60
C ALA A 644 8.00 -21.09 -8.66
N ALA A 645 9.18 -20.58 -8.27
CA ALA A 645 10.30 -20.38 -9.19
C ALA A 645 10.86 -21.73 -9.63
N ARG A 646 11.07 -22.63 -8.66
CA ARG A 646 11.50 -24.01 -8.93
C ARG A 646 10.53 -24.70 -9.89
N LEU A 647 9.23 -24.66 -9.59
CA LEU A 647 8.20 -25.29 -10.43
C LEU A 647 8.17 -24.69 -11.85
N THR A 648 8.30 -23.36 -11.97
CA THR A 648 8.36 -22.69 -13.27
C THR A 648 9.54 -23.20 -14.10
N LEU A 649 10.74 -23.28 -13.50
CA LEU A 649 11.94 -23.73 -14.20
C LEU A 649 11.86 -25.22 -14.58
N VAL A 650 11.41 -26.08 -13.66
CA VAL A 650 11.26 -27.52 -13.91
C VAL A 650 10.24 -27.78 -15.03
N LEU A 651 9.08 -27.10 -14.99
CA LEU A 651 8.08 -27.25 -16.05
C LEU A 651 8.62 -26.76 -17.39
N ARG A 652 9.32 -25.62 -17.44
CA ARG A 652 9.94 -25.11 -18.68
C ARG A 652 10.96 -26.11 -19.27
N GLU A 653 11.79 -26.71 -18.43
CA GLU A 653 12.76 -27.74 -18.84
C GLU A 653 12.04 -28.96 -19.44
N LYS A 654 11.07 -29.54 -18.71
CA LYS A 654 10.31 -30.71 -19.18
C LYS A 654 9.48 -30.44 -20.43
N ILE A 655 8.91 -29.25 -20.56
CA ILE A 655 8.21 -28.82 -21.78
C ILE A 655 9.17 -28.78 -22.97
N ALA A 656 10.40 -28.31 -22.77
CA ALA A 656 11.42 -28.26 -23.82
C ALA A 656 11.91 -29.67 -24.20
N GLU A 657 12.06 -30.58 -23.24
CA GLU A 657 12.42 -31.98 -23.47
C GLU A 657 11.30 -32.79 -24.14
N GLY A 658 10.04 -32.47 -23.84
CA GLY A 658 8.85 -33.10 -24.41
C GLY A 658 8.48 -32.62 -25.83
N VAL A 659 9.41 -31.96 -26.53
CA VAL A 659 9.31 -31.68 -27.97
C VAL A 659 9.98 -32.84 -28.71
N ASP A 660 9.20 -33.87 -29.07
CA ASP A 660 9.53 -34.80 -30.16
C ASP A 660 8.67 -34.44 -31.39
#